data_AF-A0ABD3QDV3-F1
#
_entry.id   AF-A0ABD3QDV3-F1
#
_cell.length_a   1.000
_cell.length_b   1.000
_cell.length_c   1.000
_cell.angle_alpha   90.00
_cell.angle_beta   90.00
_cell.angle_gamma   90.00
#
_symmetry.space_group_name_H-M   'P 1'
#
loop_
_entity.id
_entity.type
_entity.pdbx_description
1 polymer ?
#
loop_
_entity_poly.entity_id
_entity_poly.type
_entity_poly.pdbx_seq_one_letter_code
_entity_poly.pdbx_strand_id
1 'polypeptide(L)'
;MLRALSKLPQRAFKPSSSSSTLQQKRKCGLLAAIDNIWSPSYTVPSTSMLLNDEYTLRSATGTMIHRGPDGRHTARGNIHPGPKFSNPGDEHGIGPKWVMGHQRLAIVDPDSHAADMPFLLDFGGDKYRLVANGEIYNHEAVYNELVSKHGWGYDKISKSDCETIAHACAALGPEVAVTKLDGMFAFVLLKEGGSDGTAPVAFAARDPVGIKPLYYAETKDGAMAFASELKALVGHVVPGTVRQLPPGHYWTPETGEVRYHKPEWNFNENYAPWEDSSKPQPTADEIRTAFSAAIKKRMMADVEYGFFLSGGVDSCIVGHALMPMYRESTGDDRPIPTFTVGMEDSPDMMAAKAMVDALGGEKYIDHRPRIFTGEEVFDLIPKIIYHMETYEAELIRSAIPNWLLAERAGTDVKMVLTGEGSDELFAGYLYFMDAQTPRQIQNELKRIYNMLGDINLHRTDRMTMAHSLEARVPFLDTKFTELIMSVDPANKIVDRDAVATNSEGREKTFLRKLFEGPNANGHVIPTPVLWRAKAMQCEGVGEDWVSMLQRKVSAEVTDAEMANAAALYPLNTPHTKEEFYYRRIFEDHYHGMAHVINPWEGGCRAGGAAWKSDAYTREGLGNTNLLTHAFQRKSGAAAFSTSAGQTRTFASMPAYADVFASEDEAVQNAQEAGYNMFESYLTQGSDDRSMINVKTGTNKYHCAPQPIGSTDIFRGSCTCNTPTQSGYDAAMKLFDEKLSSLTSQEEVEEALRDIFNNQRERIAAALQLPEGVEVVLCPSGSDAEYLPIAIARALQPDTQNGRKIVNIVTQLKEIGAGTNIAANGDYFSTHAALYGRLPDGTTKLKGFDGNNLEEISIPARGRCGTVLDASAIAKEIAEKQPDAYPIHHGVFGGKTGLRDSVMPGSVDAGSASLGVVDACQGRFSLEELHSWLEQDSIVLFTGSKFYQAPPFCGALFIPKRIAEKLRNSPPPGPLEMYGRDSIGGFLSDKEVSPCFESWMPLLRGPKGDANNVGLALRWEAGLEGMEKLAKTPSSDQMKAVNDWADSVSQMVQDNSDQLDAWCVERSIVSIRLKKDDGSGWLNMSELRDVYRYMSKDVSSAIPQLSAEEKEALSTRCFVGQPVDVADSHAILRIALGAESLSIYLSNPTATLREDESAVRKLSAIAKHFSTLKQSSF
;
A
#
# COMPACT_ATOMS: atom_id res chain seq x y z
N MET A 1 36.66 12.84 30.12
CA MET A 1 35.40 12.07 30.31
C MET A 1 35.48 10.63 29.77
N LEU A 2 36.67 10.00 29.65
CA LEU A 2 36.86 8.65 29.08
C LEU A 2 37.66 7.69 30.00
N ARG A 3 37.54 7.85 31.32
CA ARG A 3 38.27 7.05 32.34
C ARG A 3 37.47 6.75 33.62
N ALA A 4 36.13 6.83 33.55
CA ALA A 4 35.26 6.88 34.75
C ALA A 4 34.30 5.67 34.91
N LEU A 5 34.48 4.57 34.18
CA LEU A 5 33.57 3.41 34.17
C LEU A 5 34.26 2.07 34.54
N SER A 6 35.30 2.11 35.37
CA SER A 6 36.13 0.92 35.68
C SER A 6 36.08 0.45 37.15
N LYS A 7 35.11 0.90 37.95
CA LYS A 7 34.95 0.51 39.37
C LYS A 7 33.50 0.56 39.84
N LEU A 8 32.90 -0.61 40.09
CA LEU A 8 32.02 -0.99 41.21
C LEU A 8 31.75 -2.52 41.09
N PRO A 9 31.30 -3.24 42.14
CA PRO A 9 31.76 -4.62 42.37
C PRO A 9 30.88 -5.73 41.78
N GLN A 10 31.54 -6.85 41.46
CA GLN A 10 30.89 -8.14 41.21
C GLN A 10 30.20 -8.67 42.48
N ARG A 11 28.95 -9.14 42.35
CA ARG A 11 28.36 -10.16 43.23
C ARG A 11 27.80 -11.27 42.37
N ALA A 12 28.13 -12.51 42.70
CA ALA A 12 27.83 -13.66 41.86
C ALA A 12 26.40 -14.17 42.07
N PHE A 13 25.70 -14.42 40.96
CA PHE A 13 24.61 -15.40 40.89
C PHE A 13 25.08 -16.60 40.07
N LYS A 14 24.69 -17.81 40.48
CA LYS A 14 24.97 -19.03 39.72
C LYS A 14 24.02 -19.14 38.52
N PRO A 15 24.47 -19.58 37.34
CA PRO A 15 23.61 -19.72 36.18
C PRO A 15 22.67 -20.93 36.31
N SER A 16 21.37 -20.69 36.15
CA SER A 16 20.40 -21.70 35.72
C SER A 16 20.42 -21.78 34.18
N SER A 17 20.47 -22.97 33.62
CA SER A 17 20.75 -23.19 32.20
C SER A 17 19.53 -23.06 31.30
N SER A 18 19.23 -21.85 30.82
CA SER A 18 18.53 -21.59 29.54
C SER A 18 18.42 -20.08 29.26
N SER A 19 19.27 -19.56 28.38
CA SER A 19 19.12 -18.20 27.84
C SER A 19 19.69 -18.16 26.44
N SER A 20 18.90 -17.69 25.48
CA SER A 20 19.23 -17.62 24.06
C SER A 20 20.32 -16.58 23.79
N THR A 21 21.53 -17.04 23.52
CA THR A 21 22.51 -16.21 22.82
C THR A 21 21.99 -15.89 21.42
N LEU A 22 21.99 -14.61 21.06
CA LEU A 22 21.80 -14.16 19.68
C LEU A 22 22.88 -14.80 18.79
N GLN A 23 22.54 -15.90 18.13
CA GLN A 23 23.43 -16.55 17.18
C GLN A 23 23.65 -15.62 15.99
N GLN A 24 24.93 -15.36 15.68
CA GLN A 24 25.30 -14.83 14.37
C GLN A 24 24.86 -15.84 13.31
N LYS A 25 23.72 -15.57 12.66
CA LYS A 25 23.08 -16.40 11.63
C LYS A 25 23.97 -16.57 10.42
N ARG A 26 23.66 -17.57 9.57
CA ARG A 26 24.67 -18.22 8.70
C ARG A 26 24.27 -18.53 7.07
N LYS A 27 24.34 -17.26 5.11
CA LYS A 27 23.59 -17.05 3.67
C LYS A 27 24.20 -17.78 2.38
N CYS A 28 24.16 -17.41 1.07
CA CYS A 28 25.00 -18.14 0.02
C CYS A 28 25.68 -17.30 -1.09
N GLY A 29 26.96 -17.54 -1.43
CA GLY A 29 27.72 -16.77 -2.46
C GLY A 29 29.22 -17.08 -2.64
N LEU A 30 29.79 -16.67 -3.79
CA LEU A 30 31.16 -16.98 -4.21
C LEU A 30 32.03 -15.74 -4.57
N LEU A 31 33.35 -15.91 -4.45
CA LEU A 31 34.42 -15.02 -4.92
C LEU A 31 35.55 -15.86 -5.55
N ALA A 32 36.17 -15.41 -6.64
CA ALA A 32 37.39 -16.00 -7.19
C ALA A 32 38.29 -14.93 -7.79
N ALA A 33 39.59 -15.18 -7.87
CA ALA A 33 40.49 -14.46 -8.77
C ALA A 33 41.61 -15.36 -9.29
N ILE A 34 42.03 -15.14 -10.53
CA ILE A 34 42.96 -16.02 -11.26
C ILE A 34 43.92 -15.14 -12.07
N ASP A 35 45.23 -15.39 -11.98
CA ASP A 35 46.23 -14.74 -12.82
C ASP A 35 45.92 -14.96 -14.30
N ASN A 36 45.96 -13.89 -15.10
CA ASN A 36 45.55 -13.89 -16.49
C ASN A 36 46.67 -14.38 -17.43
N ILE A 37 47.13 -15.62 -17.19
CA ILE A 37 48.19 -16.32 -17.92
C ILE A 37 47.91 -16.52 -19.42
N TRP A 38 46.66 -16.34 -19.84
CA TRP A 38 46.21 -16.40 -21.22
C TRP A 38 46.45 -15.07 -21.96
N SER A 39 46.54 -13.95 -21.25
CA SER A 39 46.80 -12.63 -21.85
C SER A 39 48.20 -12.56 -22.50
N PRO A 40 48.31 -12.05 -23.75
CA PRO A 40 49.60 -11.77 -24.38
C PRO A 40 50.48 -10.76 -23.64
N SER A 41 49.91 -9.97 -22.72
CA SER A 41 50.66 -9.00 -21.89
C SER A 41 51.14 -9.57 -20.55
N TYR A 42 50.73 -10.79 -20.18
CA TYR A 42 51.12 -11.41 -18.92
C TYR A 42 52.59 -11.84 -18.95
N THR A 43 53.40 -11.25 -18.08
CA THR A 43 54.85 -11.47 -18.01
C THR A 43 55.37 -11.78 -16.60
N VAL A 44 54.61 -11.43 -15.57
CA VAL A 44 54.86 -11.73 -14.15
C VAL A 44 53.52 -11.92 -13.42
N PRO A 45 53.45 -12.68 -12.31
CA PRO A 45 52.25 -12.81 -11.50
C PRO A 45 51.75 -11.49 -10.90
N SER A 46 50.43 -11.39 -10.76
CA SER A 46 49.76 -10.24 -10.15
C SER A 46 50.29 -9.95 -8.74
N THR A 47 50.43 -8.66 -8.46
CA THR A 47 50.72 -8.08 -7.14
C THR A 47 49.45 -7.77 -6.34
N SER A 48 48.26 -7.96 -6.93
CA SER A 48 46.96 -7.69 -6.32
C SER A 48 46.84 -8.32 -4.93
N MET A 49 46.42 -7.51 -3.96
CA MET A 49 46.22 -7.97 -2.58
C MET A 49 45.18 -9.09 -2.51
N LEU A 50 44.22 -9.15 -3.44
CA LEU A 50 43.21 -10.22 -3.48
C LEU A 50 43.83 -11.61 -3.76
N LEU A 51 44.88 -11.69 -4.58
CA LEU A 51 45.61 -12.93 -4.90
C LEU A 51 46.73 -13.23 -3.89
N ASN A 52 47.32 -12.20 -3.28
CA ASN A 52 48.55 -12.34 -2.49
C ASN A 52 48.33 -12.36 -0.98
N ASP A 53 47.32 -11.63 -0.47
CA ASP A 53 47.02 -11.54 0.95
C ASP A 53 45.76 -12.34 1.33
N GLU A 54 45.94 -13.26 2.27
CA GLU A 54 44.85 -14.10 2.78
C GLU A 54 43.85 -13.31 3.64
N TYR A 55 44.28 -12.22 4.29
CA TYR A 55 43.37 -11.36 5.03
C TYR A 55 42.42 -10.62 4.07
N THR A 56 42.96 -10.03 3.00
CA THR A 56 42.19 -9.41 1.91
C THR A 56 41.22 -10.40 1.28
N LEU A 57 41.65 -11.61 0.91
CA LEU A 57 40.77 -12.66 0.41
C LEU A 57 39.63 -12.98 1.39
N ARG A 58 39.94 -13.25 2.66
CA ARG A 58 38.95 -13.54 3.71
C ARG A 58 38.02 -12.36 4.01
N SER A 59 38.47 -11.12 3.79
CA SER A 59 37.70 -9.89 4.00
C SER A 59 36.78 -9.59 2.82
N ALA A 60 37.26 -9.68 1.58
CA ALA A 60 36.47 -9.57 0.36
C ALA A 60 35.40 -10.68 0.27
N THR A 61 35.75 -11.93 0.58
CA THR A 61 34.76 -13.01 0.77
C THR A 61 33.80 -12.67 1.92
N GLY A 62 34.30 -12.01 2.96
CA GLY A 62 33.54 -11.59 4.14
C GLY A 62 32.47 -10.52 3.88
N THR A 63 32.59 -9.69 2.83
CA THR A 63 31.51 -8.74 2.46
C THR A 63 30.22 -9.46 2.09
N MET A 64 30.36 -10.69 1.59
CA MET A 64 29.32 -11.66 1.28
C MET A 64 29.02 -12.61 2.45
N ILE A 65 29.10 -12.17 3.72
CA ILE A 65 28.61 -12.97 4.87
C ILE A 65 27.08 -12.91 5.03
N HIS A 66 26.45 -11.84 4.54
CA HIS A 66 25.02 -11.88 4.15
C HIS A 66 24.80 -12.81 2.92
N ARG A 67 25.80 -13.64 2.58
CA ARG A 67 25.81 -14.70 1.59
C ARG A 67 26.62 -15.95 2.03
N GLY A 68 26.55 -16.47 3.29
CA GLY A 68 27.19 -17.79 3.62
C GLY A 68 26.67 -19.04 4.43
N PRO A 69 25.61 -19.07 5.30
CA PRO A 69 26.16 -17.48 6.45
C PRO A 69 27.14 -18.37 7.41
N ASP A 70 27.14 -19.73 7.21
CA ASP A 70 27.48 -21.04 7.85
C ASP A 70 28.97 -21.37 7.79
N GLY A 71 29.42 -21.76 6.59
CA GLY A 71 30.79 -22.11 6.28
C GLY A 71 31.42 -21.02 5.43
N ARG A 72 32.50 -20.39 5.93
CA ARG A 72 33.33 -19.48 5.15
C ARG A 72 34.70 -20.10 4.92
N HIS A 73 34.96 -20.47 3.67
CA HIS A 73 36.14 -21.22 3.28
C HIS A 73 36.89 -20.44 2.19
N THR A 74 38.22 -20.46 2.26
CA THR A 74 39.09 -19.75 1.32
C THR A 74 40.25 -20.66 0.95
N ALA A 75 40.39 -20.97 -0.33
CA ALA A 75 41.49 -21.75 -0.87
C ALA A 75 42.36 -20.85 -1.78
N ARG A 76 43.65 -21.16 -1.86
CA ARG A 76 44.61 -20.48 -2.73
C ARG A 76 45.69 -21.44 -3.19
N GLY A 77 46.29 -21.17 -4.33
CA GLY A 77 47.38 -21.98 -4.87
C GLY A 77 48.08 -21.33 -6.04
N ASN A 78 49.15 -21.99 -6.50
CA ASN A 78 49.84 -21.63 -7.73
C ASN A 78 49.32 -22.52 -8.86
N ILE A 79 49.14 -21.94 -10.05
CA ILE A 79 48.87 -22.66 -11.30
C ILE A 79 50.21 -23.21 -11.81
N HIS A 80 50.25 -24.43 -12.32
CA HIS A 80 51.47 -24.93 -12.97
C HIS A 80 51.71 -24.14 -14.27
N PRO A 81 52.88 -23.48 -14.46
CA PRO A 81 53.11 -22.56 -15.58
C PRO A 81 53.10 -23.20 -16.98
N GLY A 82 53.23 -24.54 -17.07
CA GLY A 82 53.44 -25.25 -18.31
C GLY A 82 54.75 -24.85 -19.02
N PRO A 83 55.01 -25.37 -20.23
CA PRO A 83 56.25 -25.12 -20.97
C PRO A 83 56.39 -23.68 -21.50
N LYS A 84 55.34 -22.85 -21.39
CA LYS A 84 55.29 -21.47 -21.93
C LYS A 84 55.91 -20.44 -20.99
N PHE A 85 55.93 -20.73 -19.68
CA PHE A 85 56.46 -19.83 -18.63
C PHE A 85 57.55 -20.49 -17.76
N SER A 86 57.98 -21.72 -18.09
CA SER A 86 59.05 -22.43 -17.37
C SER A 86 60.45 -21.89 -17.73
N ASN A 87 60.88 -20.82 -17.05
CA ASN A 87 62.20 -20.23 -17.24
C ASN A 87 63.28 -21.08 -16.53
N PRO A 88 64.31 -21.61 -17.21
CA PRO A 88 65.29 -22.51 -16.60
C PRO A 88 66.27 -21.75 -15.70
N GLY A 89 65.89 -21.60 -14.42
CA GLY A 89 66.66 -20.90 -13.39
C GLY A 89 65.82 -20.24 -12.28
N ASP A 90 64.48 -20.23 -12.40
CA ASP A 90 63.61 -19.64 -11.37
C ASP A 90 63.34 -20.62 -10.21
N GLU A 91 64.32 -20.76 -9.33
CA GLU A 91 64.26 -21.64 -8.16
C GLU A 91 63.39 -21.09 -7.00
N HIS A 92 62.63 -20.00 -7.21
CA HIS A 92 62.01 -19.22 -6.12
C HIS A 92 60.47 -19.08 -6.19
N GLY A 93 59.79 -19.99 -6.91
CA GLY A 93 58.41 -20.41 -6.55
C GLY A 93 57.27 -19.39 -6.72
N ILE A 94 57.53 -18.22 -7.31
CA ILE A 94 56.51 -17.20 -7.62
C ILE A 94 55.89 -17.53 -8.99
N GLY A 95 55.13 -18.63 -9.03
CA GLY A 95 54.31 -18.98 -10.19
C GLY A 95 53.02 -18.15 -10.25
N PRO A 96 52.25 -18.25 -11.36
CA PRO A 96 50.91 -17.68 -11.45
C PRO A 96 49.99 -18.23 -10.37
N LYS A 97 49.02 -17.44 -9.92
CA LYS A 97 48.20 -17.73 -8.74
C LYS A 97 46.71 -17.81 -9.03
N TRP A 98 46.01 -18.51 -8.15
CA TRP A 98 44.56 -18.48 -8.07
C TRP A 98 44.12 -18.41 -6.60
N VAL A 99 42.97 -17.78 -6.37
CA VAL A 99 42.25 -17.75 -5.10
C VAL A 99 40.78 -18.03 -5.35
N MET A 100 40.15 -18.75 -4.41
CA MET A 100 38.71 -18.95 -4.37
C MET A 100 38.23 -18.78 -2.93
N GLY A 101 37.20 -17.97 -2.76
CA GLY A 101 36.51 -17.76 -1.49
C GLY A 101 35.04 -18.12 -1.65
N HIS A 102 34.51 -18.84 -0.67
CA HIS A 102 33.13 -19.30 -0.71
C HIS A 102 32.48 -19.21 0.65
N GLN A 103 31.17 -18.96 0.61
CA GLN A 103 30.28 -18.74 1.73
C GLN A 103 29.03 -19.62 1.45
N ARG A 104 28.83 -20.71 2.21
CA ARG A 104 27.88 -21.81 1.90
C ARG A 104 26.54 -21.79 2.65
N LEU A 105 25.41 -21.55 1.98
CA LEU A 105 24.10 -21.91 2.56
C LEU A 105 23.98 -23.43 2.53
N ALA A 106 24.03 -24.06 3.69
CA ALA A 106 23.84 -25.51 3.78
C ALA A 106 22.35 -25.85 3.54
N ILE A 107 21.99 -26.17 2.28
CA ILE A 107 20.66 -26.67 1.85
C ILE A 107 20.71 -28.16 1.53
N VAL A 108 21.68 -28.58 0.71
CA VAL A 108 21.96 -29.97 0.34
C VAL A 108 23.26 -30.42 1.00
N ASP A 109 23.27 -31.66 1.47
CA ASP A 109 24.33 -32.30 2.28
C ASP A 109 24.77 -31.45 3.52
N PRO A 110 23.83 -30.91 4.31
CA PRO A 110 24.11 -29.79 5.20
C PRO A 110 25.08 -30.09 6.35
N ASP A 111 25.10 -31.32 6.84
CA ASP A 111 26.02 -31.78 7.91
C ASP A 111 27.41 -32.20 7.40
N SER A 112 27.63 -32.15 6.08
CA SER A 112 28.83 -32.67 5.42
C SER A 112 29.84 -31.56 5.12
N HIS A 113 31.01 -31.63 5.76
CA HIS A 113 32.16 -30.79 5.41
C HIS A 113 32.81 -31.15 4.07
N ALA A 114 32.47 -32.31 3.48
CA ALA A 114 32.93 -32.64 2.12
C ALA A 114 32.23 -31.78 1.05
N ALA A 115 31.04 -31.25 1.36
CA ALA A 115 30.30 -30.30 0.53
C ALA A 115 30.72 -28.81 0.75
N ASP A 116 31.74 -28.53 1.55
CA ASP A 116 32.25 -27.17 1.74
C ASP A 116 33.17 -26.74 0.58
N MET A 117 32.59 -26.05 -0.39
CA MET A 117 33.36 -25.35 -1.45
C MET A 117 34.32 -24.30 -0.87
N PRO A 118 35.48 -24.00 -1.49
CA PRO A 118 35.91 -24.45 -2.83
C PRO A 118 36.28 -25.93 -2.91
N PHE A 119 35.66 -26.66 -3.85
CA PHE A 119 36.00 -28.07 -4.10
C PHE A 119 37.43 -28.20 -4.65
N LEU A 120 38.06 -29.33 -4.35
CA LEU A 120 39.20 -29.87 -5.07
C LEU A 120 38.87 -31.33 -5.41
N LEU A 121 38.76 -31.62 -6.70
CA LEU A 121 38.52 -32.95 -7.24
C LEU A 121 39.70 -33.34 -8.14
N ASP A 122 40.13 -34.60 -8.07
CA ASP A 122 41.28 -35.13 -8.81
C ASP A 122 40.82 -36.35 -9.61
N PHE A 123 40.81 -36.22 -10.94
CA PHE A 123 40.33 -37.23 -11.88
C PHE A 123 41.50 -37.91 -12.61
N GLY A 124 42.45 -38.42 -11.82
CA GLY A 124 43.59 -39.20 -12.33
C GLY A 124 44.84 -38.36 -12.62
N GLY A 125 45.04 -37.28 -11.86
CA GLY A 125 46.08 -36.26 -12.06
C GLY A 125 45.52 -34.92 -12.55
N ASP A 126 44.37 -34.96 -13.21
CA ASP A 126 43.60 -33.80 -13.66
C ASP A 126 42.83 -33.18 -12.47
N LYS A 127 43.28 -32.01 -12.00
CA LYS A 127 42.71 -31.35 -10.81
C LYS A 127 41.75 -30.22 -11.18
N TYR A 128 40.56 -30.27 -10.62
CA TYR A 128 39.52 -29.28 -10.80
C TYR A 128 39.22 -28.56 -9.48
N ARG A 129 39.32 -27.23 -9.51
CA ARG A 129 38.80 -26.32 -8.49
C ARG A 129 37.43 -25.83 -8.91
N LEU A 130 36.50 -25.73 -7.98
CA LEU A 130 35.15 -25.22 -8.24
C LEU A 130 34.61 -24.42 -7.05
N VAL A 131 34.06 -23.24 -7.34
CA VAL A 131 33.11 -22.53 -6.48
C VAL A 131 31.82 -22.27 -7.25
N ALA A 132 30.69 -22.47 -6.59
CA ALA A 132 29.36 -22.28 -7.16
C ALA A 132 28.41 -21.62 -6.14
N ASN A 133 27.38 -20.96 -6.64
CA ASN A 133 26.24 -20.41 -5.90
C ASN A 133 25.01 -20.79 -6.74
N GLY A 134 24.31 -21.86 -6.36
CA GLY A 134 23.34 -22.48 -7.22
C GLY A 134 22.77 -23.79 -6.68
N GLU A 135 21.89 -24.37 -7.48
CA GLU A 135 21.21 -25.65 -7.30
C GLU A 135 21.07 -26.34 -8.66
N ILE A 136 21.67 -27.52 -8.79
CA ILE A 136 21.65 -28.35 -10.01
C ILE A 136 20.60 -29.46 -9.85
N TYR A 137 19.33 -29.14 -10.14
CA TYR A 137 18.18 -30.03 -9.93
C TYR A 137 18.24 -31.38 -10.67
N ASN A 138 19.13 -31.53 -11.66
CA ASN A 138 19.36 -32.78 -12.38
C ASN A 138 20.71 -33.47 -12.09
N HIS A 139 21.42 -33.07 -11.02
CA HIS A 139 22.77 -33.57 -10.72
C HIS A 139 22.89 -35.10 -10.73
N GLU A 140 21.96 -35.83 -10.11
CA GLU A 140 21.97 -37.30 -10.14
C GLU A 140 21.77 -37.87 -11.55
N ALA A 141 20.87 -37.27 -12.35
CA ALA A 141 20.61 -37.72 -13.72
C ALA A 141 21.81 -37.47 -14.63
N VAL A 142 22.51 -36.34 -14.47
CA VAL A 142 23.76 -36.04 -15.19
C VAL A 142 24.84 -37.02 -14.76
N TYR A 143 25.12 -37.17 -13.47
CA TYR A 143 26.13 -38.10 -12.96
C TYR A 143 25.87 -39.54 -13.42
N ASN A 144 24.64 -40.01 -13.35
CA ASN A 144 24.25 -41.34 -13.81
C ASN A 144 24.38 -41.49 -15.34
N GLU A 145 24.18 -40.43 -16.13
CA GLU A 145 24.50 -40.43 -17.57
C GLU A 145 26.01 -40.59 -17.82
N LEU A 146 26.86 -39.91 -17.05
CA LEU A 146 28.33 -40.04 -17.15
C LEU A 146 28.77 -41.48 -16.84
N VAL A 147 28.32 -42.06 -15.73
CA VAL A 147 28.67 -43.45 -15.34
C VAL A 147 28.17 -44.45 -16.39
N SER A 148 26.90 -44.36 -16.80
CA SER A 148 26.26 -45.38 -17.65
C SER A 148 26.58 -45.29 -19.15
N LYS A 149 26.83 -44.09 -19.70
CA LYS A 149 27.10 -43.89 -21.14
C LYS A 149 28.55 -43.55 -21.45
N HIS A 150 29.24 -42.85 -20.56
CA HIS A 150 30.61 -42.38 -20.77
C HIS A 150 31.66 -43.21 -19.99
N GLY A 151 31.22 -44.20 -19.20
CA GLY A 151 32.11 -45.07 -18.43
C GLY A 151 32.82 -44.35 -17.28
N TRP A 152 32.23 -43.26 -16.76
CA TRP A 152 32.85 -42.44 -15.71
C TRP A 152 33.02 -43.24 -14.42
N GLY A 153 34.27 -43.39 -13.98
CA GLY A 153 34.66 -44.26 -12.87
C GLY A 153 35.15 -43.55 -11.61
N TYR A 154 34.86 -42.25 -11.44
CA TYR A 154 35.23 -41.47 -10.26
C TYR A 154 34.01 -41.18 -9.39
N ASP A 155 34.03 -41.72 -8.17
CA ASP A 155 33.01 -41.53 -7.13
C ASP A 155 32.89 -40.07 -6.68
N LYS A 156 31.70 -39.69 -6.19
CA LYS A 156 31.47 -38.39 -5.53
C LYS A 156 32.06 -38.37 -4.10
N ILE A 157 32.62 -37.24 -3.68
CA ILE A 157 33.11 -37.01 -2.32
C ILE A 157 32.02 -36.53 -1.35
N SER A 158 30.95 -35.95 -1.87
CA SER A 158 29.79 -35.44 -1.10
C SER A 158 28.45 -35.78 -1.79
N LYS A 159 27.34 -35.35 -1.19
CA LYS A 159 26.03 -35.39 -1.86
C LYS A 159 25.67 -34.08 -2.59
N SER A 160 26.51 -33.05 -2.52
CA SER A 160 26.22 -31.76 -3.15
C SER A 160 25.89 -31.92 -4.65
N ASP A 161 24.85 -31.23 -5.05
CA ASP A 161 24.41 -31.02 -6.43
C ASP A 161 25.52 -30.39 -7.29
N CYS A 162 26.19 -29.35 -6.76
CA CYS A 162 27.20 -28.56 -7.44
C CYS A 162 28.47 -29.36 -7.74
N GLU A 163 28.76 -30.43 -6.98
CA GLU A 163 29.91 -31.30 -7.23
C GLU A 163 29.86 -31.94 -8.64
N THR A 164 28.65 -32.27 -9.12
CA THR A 164 28.45 -32.85 -10.46
C THR A 164 28.91 -31.93 -11.59
N ILE A 165 28.99 -30.61 -11.38
CA ILE A 165 29.53 -29.67 -12.37
C ILE A 165 30.96 -30.06 -12.75
N ALA A 166 31.81 -30.36 -11.77
CA ALA A 166 33.21 -30.72 -12.02
C ALA A 166 33.34 -32.10 -12.70
N HIS A 167 32.53 -33.09 -12.27
CA HIS A 167 32.48 -34.41 -12.94
C HIS A 167 32.07 -34.28 -14.41
N ALA A 168 31.04 -33.47 -14.70
CA ALA A 168 30.58 -33.23 -16.07
C ALA A 168 31.63 -32.46 -16.91
N CYS A 169 32.28 -31.44 -16.34
CA CYS A 169 33.34 -30.69 -17.03
C CYS A 169 34.55 -31.59 -17.36
N ALA A 170 34.92 -32.51 -16.48
CA ALA A 170 36.02 -33.44 -16.70
C ALA A 170 35.67 -34.57 -17.69
N ALA A 171 34.41 -35.04 -17.69
CA ALA A 171 33.95 -36.09 -18.58
C ALA A 171 33.61 -35.63 -20.01
N LEU A 172 33.15 -34.39 -20.18
CA LEU A 172 32.56 -33.88 -21.43
C LEU A 172 33.24 -32.62 -22.00
N GLY A 173 34.09 -31.95 -21.23
CA GLY A 173 34.50 -30.56 -21.47
C GLY A 173 33.48 -29.56 -20.92
N PRO A 174 33.90 -28.40 -20.37
CA PRO A 174 33.02 -27.48 -19.66
C PRO A 174 31.94 -26.84 -20.56
N GLU A 175 32.25 -26.58 -21.84
CA GLU A 175 31.34 -26.01 -22.82
C GLU A 175 30.16 -26.96 -23.13
N VAL A 176 30.40 -28.27 -23.07
CA VAL A 176 29.36 -29.30 -23.24
C VAL A 176 28.64 -29.53 -21.90
N ALA A 177 29.39 -29.62 -20.80
CA ALA A 177 28.86 -29.84 -19.47
C ALA A 177 27.80 -28.79 -19.08
N VAL A 178 28.07 -27.51 -19.32
CA VAL A 178 27.13 -26.43 -18.95
C VAL A 178 25.78 -26.53 -19.69
N THR A 179 25.75 -27.12 -20.91
CA THR A 179 24.49 -27.37 -21.65
C THR A 179 23.65 -28.51 -21.07
N LYS A 180 24.23 -29.35 -20.20
CA LYS A 180 23.55 -30.47 -19.54
C LYS A 180 22.95 -30.11 -18.18
N LEU A 181 23.33 -28.97 -17.59
CA LEU A 181 22.89 -28.54 -16.27
C LEU A 181 21.46 -27.97 -16.33
N ASP A 182 20.56 -28.55 -15.54
CA ASP A 182 19.19 -28.07 -15.36
C ASP A 182 19.03 -27.56 -13.92
N GLY A 183 19.18 -26.24 -13.75
CA GLY A 183 19.40 -25.62 -12.46
C GLY A 183 19.40 -24.10 -12.51
N MET A 184 19.57 -23.47 -11.35
CA MET A 184 19.89 -22.05 -11.21
C MET A 184 21.29 -21.95 -10.61
N PHE A 185 22.22 -21.23 -11.23
CA PHE A 185 23.64 -21.32 -10.88
C PHE A 185 24.48 -20.17 -11.40
N ALA A 186 25.45 -19.78 -10.59
CA ALA A 186 26.65 -19.06 -10.98
C ALA A 186 27.85 -19.89 -10.50
N PHE A 187 28.83 -20.18 -11.35
CA PHE A 187 30.04 -20.90 -10.91
C PHE A 187 31.31 -20.43 -11.61
N VAL A 188 32.45 -20.67 -10.95
CA VAL A 188 33.81 -20.49 -11.48
C VAL A 188 34.59 -21.78 -11.24
N LEU A 189 35.10 -22.34 -12.33
CA LEU A 189 35.86 -23.57 -12.38
C LEU A 189 37.27 -23.28 -12.93
N LEU A 190 38.28 -23.87 -12.30
CA LEU A 190 39.66 -23.85 -12.77
C LEU A 190 40.17 -25.29 -12.84
N LYS A 191 40.47 -25.76 -14.05
CA LYS A 191 41.35 -26.92 -14.23
C LYS A 191 42.79 -26.47 -14.00
N GLU A 192 43.47 -27.02 -13.00
CA GLU A 192 44.92 -26.85 -12.85
C GLU A 192 45.63 -27.59 -14.00
N GLY A 193 46.65 -26.97 -14.59
CA GLY A 193 47.45 -27.61 -15.66
C GLY A 193 48.15 -28.86 -15.14
N GLY A 194 48.04 -29.98 -15.85
CA GLY A 194 48.55 -31.28 -15.43
C GLY A 194 50.07 -31.37 -15.44
N SER A 195 50.61 -32.31 -14.68
CA SER A 195 52.04 -32.66 -14.67
C SER A 195 52.52 -33.31 -15.96
N ASP A 196 51.61 -33.60 -16.90
CA ASP A 196 51.85 -34.06 -18.27
C ASP A 196 52.08 -32.91 -19.27
N GLY A 197 51.88 -31.65 -18.85
CA GLY A 197 51.99 -30.46 -19.70
C GLY A 197 50.67 -29.96 -20.30
N THR A 198 49.52 -30.52 -19.89
CA THR A 198 48.20 -29.98 -20.27
C THR A 198 48.01 -28.54 -19.75
N ALA A 199 47.37 -27.70 -20.57
CA ALA A 199 47.14 -26.30 -20.24
C ALA A 199 46.06 -26.13 -19.15
N PRO A 200 46.22 -25.18 -18.22
CA PRO A 200 45.16 -24.79 -17.29
C PRO A 200 43.98 -24.13 -18.04
N VAL A 201 42.77 -24.36 -17.54
CA VAL A 201 41.52 -23.84 -18.13
C VAL A 201 40.71 -23.14 -17.04
N ALA A 202 40.45 -21.84 -17.23
CA ALA A 202 39.48 -21.10 -16.42
C ALA A 202 38.15 -20.99 -17.16
N PHE A 203 37.05 -21.30 -16.48
CA PHE A 203 35.71 -21.28 -17.04
C PHE A 203 34.73 -20.75 -16.00
N ALA A 204 33.91 -19.78 -16.36
CA ALA A 204 32.84 -19.26 -15.49
C ALA A 204 31.51 -19.32 -16.22
N ALA A 205 30.40 -19.58 -15.53
CA ALA A 205 29.08 -19.68 -16.16
C ALA A 205 27.93 -19.20 -15.27
N ARG A 206 26.88 -18.69 -15.93
CA ARG A 206 25.61 -18.26 -15.32
C ARG A 206 24.43 -18.96 -16.00
N ASP A 207 23.44 -19.33 -15.21
CA ASP A 207 22.29 -20.13 -15.63
C ASP A 207 21.45 -19.51 -16.77
N PRO A 208 20.61 -20.31 -17.46
CA PRO A 208 19.86 -19.91 -18.65
C PRO A 208 19.05 -18.61 -18.55
N VAL A 209 18.58 -18.24 -17.36
CA VAL A 209 17.65 -17.12 -17.12
C VAL A 209 18.32 -15.99 -16.33
N GLY A 210 19.45 -16.27 -15.68
CA GLY A 210 20.19 -15.35 -14.84
C GLY A 210 19.68 -15.27 -13.40
N ILE A 211 19.07 -16.34 -12.89
CA ILE A 211 18.50 -16.41 -11.54
C ILE A 211 19.57 -16.15 -10.48
N LYS A 212 20.76 -16.75 -10.64
CA LYS A 212 21.90 -16.49 -9.77
C LYS A 212 22.83 -15.43 -10.40
N PRO A 213 23.42 -14.52 -9.61
CA PRO A 213 24.27 -13.45 -10.11
C PRO A 213 25.74 -13.87 -10.27
N LEU A 214 26.41 -13.30 -11.28
CA LEU A 214 27.86 -13.39 -11.43
C LEU A 214 28.39 -12.12 -12.12
N TYR A 215 29.37 -11.48 -11.50
CA TYR A 215 30.14 -10.36 -12.06
C TYR A 215 31.59 -10.79 -12.27
N TYR A 216 32.27 -10.15 -13.21
CA TYR A 216 33.69 -10.31 -13.44
C TYR A 216 34.37 -8.97 -13.77
N ALA A 217 35.66 -8.84 -13.46
CA ALA A 217 36.42 -7.60 -13.65
C ALA A 217 37.95 -7.81 -13.62
N GLU A 218 38.70 -6.93 -14.27
CA GLU A 218 40.16 -6.92 -14.19
C GLU A 218 40.66 -6.25 -12.90
N THR A 219 41.61 -6.89 -12.23
CA THR A 219 42.44 -6.25 -11.20
C THR A 219 43.43 -5.26 -11.86
N LYS A 220 44.03 -4.36 -11.06
CA LYS A 220 44.90 -3.28 -11.57
C LYS A 220 46.16 -3.77 -12.32
N ASP A 221 46.52 -5.03 -12.16
CA ASP A 221 47.63 -5.72 -12.84
C ASP A 221 47.16 -6.91 -13.71
N GLY A 222 45.89 -6.89 -14.13
CA GLY A 222 45.38 -7.71 -15.24
C GLY A 222 44.87 -9.11 -14.88
N ALA A 223 45.05 -9.58 -13.64
CA ALA A 223 44.42 -10.81 -13.17
C ALA A 223 42.90 -10.65 -13.09
N MET A 224 42.16 -11.73 -13.38
CA MET A 224 40.71 -11.72 -13.54
C MET A 224 40.00 -12.13 -12.25
N ALA A 225 39.06 -11.32 -11.77
CA ALA A 225 38.27 -11.56 -10.56
C ALA A 225 36.79 -11.79 -10.88
N PHE A 226 36.11 -12.61 -10.08
CA PHE A 226 34.70 -13.00 -10.22
C PHE A 226 33.99 -12.96 -8.87
N ALA A 227 32.75 -12.49 -8.79
CA ALA A 227 31.97 -12.51 -7.55
C ALA A 227 30.46 -12.63 -7.79
N SER A 228 29.71 -13.18 -6.82
CA SER A 228 28.24 -13.10 -6.84
C SER A 228 27.69 -11.69 -6.67
N GLU A 229 28.44 -10.76 -6.07
CA GLU A 229 28.00 -9.39 -5.79
C GLU A 229 29.12 -8.36 -6.01
N LEU A 230 28.75 -7.17 -6.51
CA LEU A 230 29.66 -6.06 -6.81
C LEU A 230 30.50 -5.65 -5.59
N LYS A 231 29.91 -5.67 -4.39
CA LYS A 231 30.56 -5.27 -3.13
C LYS A 231 31.80 -6.10 -2.75
N ALA A 232 31.96 -7.29 -3.33
CA ALA A 232 33.17 -8.10 -3.14
C ALA A 232 34.31 -7.76 -4.13
N LEU A 233 34.04 -6.92 -5.13
CA LEU A 233 35.01 -6.42 -6.11
C LEU A 233 35.46 -4.98 -5.82
N VAL A 234 34.64 -4.19 -5.09
CA VAL A 234 34.94 -2.80 -4.70
C VAL A 234 36.31 -2.71 -4.00
N GLY A 235 37.16 -1.79 -4.48
CA GLY A 235 38.53 -1.60 -3.99
C GLY A 235 39.57 -2.61 -4.49
N HIS A 236 39.15 -3.75 -5.04
CA HIS A 236 40.04 -4.83 -5.51
C HIS A 236 40.25 -4.85 -7.03
N VAL A 237 39.31 -4.31 -7.80
CA VAL A 237 39.30 -4.31 -9.27
C VAL A 237 39.36 -2.89 -9.86
N VAL A 238 39.54 -2.77 -11.18
CA VAL A 238 39.38 -1.52 -11.92
C VAL A 238 37.88 -1.30 -12.20
N PRO A 239 37.21 -0.27 -11.62
CA PRO A 239 35.74 -0.17 -11.68
C PRO A 239 35.17 -0.20 -13.10
N GLY A 240 35.74 0.56 -14.04
CA GLY A 240 35.30 0.59 -15.45
C GLY A 240 35.52 -0.70 -16.25
N THR A 241 36.11 -1.76 -15.67
CA THR A 241 36.21 -3.09 -16.29
C THR A 241 35.15 -4.07 -15.80
N VAL A 242 34.39 -3.71 -14.75
CA VAL A 242 33.37 -4.59 -14.15
C VAL A 242 32.24 -4.83 -15.15
N ARG A 243 31.85 -6.11 -15.28
CA ARG A 243 30.77 -6.61 -16.13
C ARG A 243 29.93 -7.64 -15.37
N GLN A 244 28.65 -7.73 -15.70
CA GLN A 244 27.78 -8.83 -15.29
C GLN A 244 27.83 -9.92 -16.37
N LEU A 245 28.07 -11.19 -16.00
CA LEU A 245 28.00 -12.28 -16.98
C LEU A 245 26.52 -12.43 -17.42
N PRO A 246 26.19 -12.38 -18.73
CA PRO A 246 24.79 -12.36 -19.14
C PRO A 246 24.11 -13.74 -18.98
N PRO A 247 22.76 -13.78 -18.85
CA PRO A 247 22.00 -15.03 -18.76
C PRO A 247 22.32 -16.05 -19.86
N GLY A 248 22.52 -17.31 -19.49
CA GLY A 248 22.80 -18.41 -20.41
C GLY A 248 24.14 -18.31 -21.15
N HIS A 249 25.14 -17.65 -20.56
CA HIS A 249 26.51 -17.56 -21.08
C HIS A 249 27.52 -18.26 -20.16
N TYR A 250 28.60 -18.71 -20.77
CA TYR A 250 29.88 -18.92 -20.10
C TYR A 250 30.88 -17.84 -20.49
N TRP A 251 32.00 -17.80 -19.76
CA TRP A 251 33.17 -16.99 -20.04
C TRP A 251 34.41 -17.88 -20.07
N THR A 252 35.28 -17.69 -21.06
CA THR A 252 36.67 -18.20 -21.04
C THR A 252 37.67 -17.09 -21.40
N PRO A 253 38.95 -17.20 -21.02
CA PRO A 253 39.99 -16.24 -21.37
C PRO A 253 40.21 -16.07 -22.88
N GLU A 254 39.97 -17.12 -23.67
CA GLU A 254 40.20 -17.16 -25.13
C GLU A 254 39.00 -16.64 -25.93
N THR A 255 37.78 -16.80 -25.40
CA THR A 255 36.54 -16.54 -26.15
C THR A 255 35.74 -15.36 -25.60
N GLY A 256 36.01 -14.90 -24.38
CA GLY A 256 35.16 -13.94 -23.69
C GLY A 256 33.80 -14.54 -23.36
N GLU A 257 32.74 -13.74 -23.46
CA GLU A 257 31.36 -14.15 -23.18
C GLU A 257 30.76 -14.96 -24.35
N VAL A 258 30.34 -16.21 -24.11
CA VAL A 258 29.73 -17.08 -25.12
C VAL A 258 28.38 -17.62 -24.65
N ARG A 259 27.32 -17.31 -25.40
CA ARG A 259 25.96 -17.82 -25.13
C ARG A 259 25.86 -19.31 -25.46
N TYR A 260 25.63 -20.14 -24.44
CA TYR A 260 25.38 -21.58 -24.60
C TYR A 260 23.88 -21.90 -24.68
N HIS A 261 23.02 -21.17 -23.96
CA HIS A 261 21.58 -21.38 -24.00
C HIS A 261 20.92 -20.58 -25.15
N LYS A 262 20.42 -21.28 -26.16
CA LYS A 262 19.84 -20.71 -27.40
C LYS A 262 18.53 -21.42 -27.80
N PRO A 263 17.46 -21.35 -26.99
CA PRO A 263 16.18 -21.97 -27.32
C PRO A 263 15.55 -21.29 -28.54
N GLU A 264 14.87 -22.07 -29.38
CA GLU A 264 14.34 -21.58 -30.66
C GLU A 264 13.36 -20.42 -30.46
N TRP A 265 12.51 -20.49 -29.43
CA TRP A 265 11.50 -19.48 -29.13
C TRP A 265 12.09 -18.08 -28.91
N ASN A 266 13.31 -17.99 -28.40
CA ASN A 266 13.97 -16.71 -28.10
C ASN A 266 14.77 -16.20 -29.32
N PHE A 267 15.52 -17.09 -29.99
CA PHE A 267 16.51 -16.69 -31.02
C PHE A 267 16.05 -16.83 -32.48
N ASN A 268 14.90 -17.43 -32.75
CA ASN A 268 14.26 -17.36 -34.06
C ASN A 268 13.29 -16.17 -34.09
N GLU A 269 13.61 -15.14 -34.89
CA GLU A 269 12.76 -13.96 -35.11
C GLU A 269 11.38 -14.35 -35.70
N ASN A 270 11.36 -15.37 -36.54
CA ASN A 270 10.16 -15.91 -37.19
C ASN A 270 9.50 -17.03 -36.39
N TYR A 271 9.84 -17.21 -35.12
CA TYR A 271 9.23 -18.24 -34.26
C TYR A 271 7.73 -17.99 -34.08
N ALA A 272 6.93 -18.80 -34.76
CA ALA A 272 5.48 -18.85 -34.67
C ALA A 272 4.96 -20.28 -34.85
N PRO A 273 5.28 -21.23 -33.94
CA PRO A 273 4.82 -22.62 -34.04
C PRO A 273 3.30 -22.76 -34.01
N TRP A 274 2.57 -21.76 -33.51
CA TRP A 274 1.11 -21.69 -33.54
C TRP A 274 0.53 -21.39 -34.93
N GLU A 275 1.33 -20.86 -35.87
CA GLU A 275 0.94 -20.68 -37.28
C GLU A 275 1.20 -21.94 -38.13
N ASP A 276 1.94 -22.92 -37.59
CA ASP A 276 2.27 -24.18 -38.25
C ASP A 276 1.27 -25.27 -37.88
N SER A 277 0.29 -25.53 -38.75
CA SER A 277 -0.75 -26.55 -38.52
C SER A 277 -0.22 -27.99 -38.44
N SER A 278 1.08 -28.24 -38.64
CA SER A 278 1.69 -29.55 -38.37
C SER A 278 2.17 -29.72 -36.93
N LYS A 279 2.25 -28.63 -36.15
CA LYS A 279 2.64 -28.63 -34.73
C LYS A 279 1.38 -28.56 -33.85
N PRO A 280 1.06 -29.62 -33.08
CA PRO A 280 -0.07 -29.57 -32.15
C PRO A 280 0.20 -28.57 -31.03
N GLN A 281 -0.87 -27.90 -30.56
CA GLN A 281 -0.80 -26.99 -29.42
C GLN A 281 -0.74 -27.77 -28.10
N PRO A 282 0.08 -27.36 -27.12
CA PRO A 282 0.16 -28.01 -25.81
C PRO A 282 -1.19 -28.09 -25.09
N THR A 283 -1.53 -29.25 -24.55
CA THR A 283 -2.75 -29.45 -23.77
C THR A 283 -2.61 -28.92 -22.34
N ALA A 284 -3.75 -28.65 -21.70
CA ALA A 284 -3.79 -28.18 -20.31
C ALA A 284 -3.14 -29.18 -19.32
N ASP A 285 -3.24 -30.48 -19.59
CA ASP A 285 -2.64 -31.53 -18.74
C ASP A 285 -1.13 -31.67 -18.95
N GLU A 286 -0.63 -31.51 -20.17
CA GLU A 286 0.82 -31.42 -20.42
C GLU A 286 1.43 -30.21 -19.70
N ILE A 287 0.75 -29.06 -19.75
CA ILE A 287 1.18 -27.83 -19.06
C ILE A 287 1.15 -28.00 -17.53
N ARG A 288 0.05 -28.52 -16.96
CA ARG A 288 -0.03 -28.83 -15.51
C ARG A 288 1.03 -29.85 -15.08
N THR A 289 1.31 -30.86 -15.91
CA THR A 289 2.34 -31.88 -15.64
C THR A 289 3.74 -31.25 -15.67
N ALA A 290 4.04 -30.41 -16.65
CA ALA A 290 5.30 -29.69 -16.76
C ALA A 290 5.53 -28.73 -15.57
N PHE A 291 4.50 -27.99 -15.14
CA PHE A 291 4.58 -27.13 -13.95
C PHE A 291 4.79 -27.95 -12.67
N SER A 292 4.09 -29.08 -12.53
CA SER A 292 4.24 -29.98 -11.38
C SER A 292 5.66 -30.57 -11.33
N ALA A 293 6.24 -30.97 -12.47
CA ALA A 293 7.63 -31.42 -12.55
C ALA A 293 8.64 -30.30 -12.22
N ALA A 294 8.37 -29.07 -12.67
CA ALA A 294 9.17 -27.88 -12.36
C ALA A 294 9.18 -27.56 -10.86
N ILE A 295 8.05 -27.73 -10.16
CA ILE A 295 7.97 -27.64 -8.70
C ILE A 295 8.68 -28.84 -8.04
N LYS A 296 8.38 -30.09 -8.44
CA LYS A 296 8.90 -31.30 -7.77
C LYS A 296 10.42 -31.34 -7.70
N LYS A 297 11.12 -30.95 -8.77
CA LYS A 297 12.59 -30.89 -8.77
C LYS A 297 13.17 -29.74 -7.92
N ARG A 298 12.38 -28.70 -7.67
CA ARG A 298 12.77 -27.56 -6.80
C ARG A 298 12.49 -27.80 -5.31
N MET A 299 11.80 -28.89 -4.95
CA MET A 299 11.65 -29.36 -3.57
C MET A 299 12.92 -30.06 -3.01
N MET A 300 13.97 -30.19 -3.82
CA MET A 300 15.27 -30.79 -3.47
C MET A 300 15.99 -30.01 -2.35
N ALA A 301 15.80 -30.41 -1.09
CA ALA A 301 16.49 -29.82 0.06
C ALA A 301 16.53 -30.80 1.24
N ASP A 302 17.65 -30.83 1.96
CA ASP A 302 17.81 -31.60 3.22
C ASP A 302 17.45 -30.74 4.47
N VAL A 303 16.88 -29.55 4.27
CA VAL A 303 16.58 -28.55 5.31
C VAL A 303 15.13 -28.06 5.19
N GLU A 304 14.62 -27.41 6.24
CA GLU A 304 13.25 -26.86 6.22
C GLU A 304 13.11 -25.71 5.21
N TYR A 305 12.04 -25.80 4.40
CA TYR A 305 11.67 -24.86 3.36
C TYR A 305 10.19 -24.51 3.44
N GLY A 306 9.82 -23.38 2.86
CA GLY A 306 8.44 -22.89 2.78
C GLY A 306 8.07 -22.36 1.40
N PHE A 307 7.07 -21.48 1.33
CA PHE A 307 6.83 -20.67 0.14
C PHE A 307 6.26 -19.27 0.46
N PHE A 308 6.45 -18.33 -0.45
CA PHE A 308 5.82 -17.01 -0.37
C PHE A 308 4.37 -17.09 -0.85
N LEU A 309 3.43 -16.63 -0.01
CA LEU A 309 1.99 -16.66 -0.27
C LEU A 309 1.43 -15.23 -0.23
N SER A 310 1.67 -14.46 -1.29
CA SER A 310 1.26 -13.05 -1.38
C SER A 310 -0.26 -12.81 -1.50
N GLY A 311 -1.07 -13.86 -1.62
CA GLY A 311 -2.47 -13.74 -2.06
C GLY A 311 -2.63 -13.40 -3.55
N GLY A 312 -1.56 -12.93 -4.22
CA GLY A 312 -1.48 -12.83 -5.67
C GLY A 312 -1.52 -14.21 -6.35
N VAL A 313 -2.22 -14.27 -7.49
CA VAL A 313 -2.57 -15.50 -8.23
C VAL A 313 -1.41 -16.47 -8.44
N ASP A 314 -0.20 -15.95 -8.69
CA ASP A 314 0.99 -16.75 -9.01
C ASP A 314 1.49 -17.55 -7.82
N SER A 315 1.55 -16.91 -6.64
CA SER A 315 1.88 -17.58 -5.39
C SER A 315 0.80 -18.57 -4.96
N CYS A 316 -0.47 -18.26 -5.24
CA CYS A 316 -1.59 -19.16 -4.96
C CYS A 316 -1.53 -20.41 -5.86
N ILE A 317 -1.16 -20.26 -7.14
CA ILE A 317 -0.95 -21.39 -8.08
C ILE A 317 0.27 -22.23 -7.70
N VAL A 318 1.38 -21.62 -7.28
CA VAL A 318 2.54 -22.35 -6.73
C VAL A 318 2.11 -23.18 -5.52
N GLY A 319 1.38 -22.60 -4.55
CA GLY A 319 0.86 -23.33 -3.39
C GLY A 319 -0.10 -24.46 -3.78
N HIS A 320 -1.06 -24.18 -4.67
CA HIS A 320 -2.06 -25.16 -5.14
C HIS A 320 -1.44 -26.39 -5.80
N ALA A 321 -0.41 -26.19 -6.62
CA ALA A 321 0.35 -27.28 -7.24
C ALA A 321 1.35 -27.96 -6.29
N LEU A 322 1.93 -27.23 -5.33
CA LEU A 322 2.89 -27.77 -4.35
C LEU A 322 2.25 -28.71 -3.33
N MET A 323 1.10 -28.34 -2.74
CA MET A 323 0.55 -29.03 -1.56
C MET A 323 0.32 -30.55 -1.71
N PRO A 324 -0.09 -31.10 -2.87
CA PRO A 324 -0.17 -32.56 -3.07
C PRO A 324 1.21 -33.24 -3.00
N MET A 325 2.22 -32.68 -3.67
CA MET A 325 3.56 -33.25 -3.70
C MET A 325 4.29 -33.09 -2.37
N TYR A 326 4.06 -31.97 -1.67
CA TYR A 326 4.59 -31.77 -0.32
C TYR A 326 4.05 -32.83 0.64
N ARG A 327 2.72 -33.02 0.71
CA ARG A 327 2.08 -34.05 1.56
C ARG A 327 2.49 -35.48 1.17
N GLU A 328 2.70 -35.78 -0.11
CA GLU A 328 3.30 -37.06 -0.56
C GLU A 328 4.71 -37.26 0.03
N SER A 329 5.52 -36.20 0.11
CA SER A 329 6.91 -36.26 0.56
C SER A 329 7.12 -36.20 2.10
N THR A 330 6.25 -35.52 2.85
CA THR A 330 6.41 -35.30 4.30
C THR A 330 5.36 -35.97 5.17
N GLY A 331 4.26 -36.47 4.60
CA GLY A 331 3.09 -36.90 5.35
C GLY A 331 2.19 -35.74 5.79
N ASP A 332 1.09 -36.10 6.47
CA ASP A 332 -0.01 -35.20 6.84
C ASP A 332 0.22 -34.39 8.13
N ASP A 333 1.29 -34.70 8.87
CA ASP A 333 1.54 -34.23 10.25
C ASP A 333 2.50 -33.03 10.36
N ARG A 334 3.05 -32.55 9.23
CA ARG A 334 3.96 -31.39 9.19
C ARG A 334 3.37 -30.27 8.32
N PRO A 335 2.86 -29.17 8.91
CA PRO A 335 2.47 -27.99 8.16
C PRO A 335 3.65 -27.38 7.40
N ILE A 336 3.42 -26.80 6.22
CA ILE A 336 4.45 -26.03 5.50
C ILE A 336 4.46 -24.56 5.96
N PRO A 337 5.63 -23.97 6.28
CA PRO A 337 5.74 -22.53 6.54
C PRO A 337 5.41 -21.70 5.30
N THR A 338 4.53 -20.70 5.46
CA THR A 338 4.17 -19.75 4.39
C THR A 338 4.26 -18.32 4.89
N PHE A 339 4.70 -17.42 4.01
CA PHE A 339 5.05 -16.05 4.41
C PHE A 339 4.36 -15.01 3.53
N THR A 340 3.91 -13.93 4.17
CA THR A 340 3.21 -12.79 3.57
C THR A 340 3.77 -11.50 4.16
N VAL A 341 3.69 -10.40 3.42
CA VAL A 341 4.05 -9.05 3.89
C VAL A 341 2.92 -8.09 3.52
N GLY A 342 2.67 -7.09 4.35
CA GLY A 342 1.63 -6.09 4.08
C GLY A 342 1.48 -5.07 5.20
N MET A 343 0.69 -4.04 4.96
CA MET A 343 0.03 -3.30 6.04
C MET A 343 -1.11 -4.14 6.63
N GLU A 344 -1.59 -3.76 7.80
CA GLU A 344 -2.78 -4.36 8.40
C GLU A 344 -3.99 -4.21 7.45
N ASP A 345 -4.81 -5.25 7.35
CA ASP A 345 -5.96 -5.37 6.43
C ASP A 345 -5.67 -5.12 4.93
N SER A 346 -4.40 -5.18 4.47
CA SER A 346 -4.08 -4.98 3.05
C SER A 346 -4.63 -6.09 2.13
N PRO A 347 -4.89 -5.80 0.83
CA PRO A 347 -5.48 -6.77 -0.10
C PRO A 347 -4.69 -8.08 -0.24
N ASP A 348 -3.36 -8.02 -0.15
CA ASP A 348 -2.48 -9.20 -0.19
C ASP A 348 -2.62 -10.05 1.08
N MET A 349 -2.70 -9.43 2.26
CA MET A 349 -2.93 -10.11 3.54
C MET A 349 -4.29 -10.82 3.59
N MET A 350 -5.34 -10.17 3.09
CA MET A 350 -6.68 -10.76 2.99
C MET A 350 -6.73 -11.95 2.02
N ALA A 351 -6.15 -11.81 0.83
CA ALA A 351 -6.14 -12.85 -0.19
C ALA A 351 -5.23 -14.04 0.19
N ALA A 352 -4.11 -13.78 0.88
CA ALA A 352 -3.24 -14.82 1.43
C ALA A 352 -3.99 -15.68 2.45
N LYS A 353 -4.68 -15.05 3.43
CA LYS A 353 -5.49 -15.77 4.43
C LYS A 353 -6.57 -16.64 3.78
N ALA A 354 -7.31 -16.10 2.82
CA ALA A 354 -8.33 -16.87 2.08
C ALA A 354 -7.74 -18.10 1.35
N MET A 355 -6.47 -18.03 0.93
CA MET A 355 -5.78 -19.17 0.31
C MET A 355 -5.23 -20.18 1.33
N VAL A 356 -4.89 -19.76 2.56
CA VAL A 356 -4.57 -20.66 3.68
C VAL A 356 -5.77 -21.56 3.97
N ASP A 357 -6.95 -20.96 4.18
CA ASP A 357 -8.20 -21.70 4.43
C ASP A 357 -8.49 -22.69 3.30
N ALA A 358 -8.37 -22.25 2.05
CA ALA A 358 -8.65 -23.05 0.85
C ALA A 358 -7.66 -24.21 0.61
N LEU A 359 -6.42 -24.09 1.10
CA LEU A 359 -5.43 -25.16 1.10
C LEU A 359 -5.52 -26.08 2.33
N GLY A 360 -6.61 -25.97 3.11
CA GLY A 360 -6.93 -26.84 4.25
C GLY A 360 -6.55 -26.28 5.62
N GLY A 361 -6.27 -24.98 5.70
CA GLY A 361 -6.09 -24.24 6.94
C GLY A 361 -4.81 -24.58 7.73
N GLU A 362 -4.82 -24.17 9.00
CA GLU A 362 -3.69 -24.29 9.94
C GLU A 362 -3.21 -25.74 10.18
N LYS A 363 -4.01 -26.75 9.81
CA LYS A 363 -3.59 -28.16 9.83
C LYS A 363 -2.42 -28.42 8.87
N TYR A 364 -2.41 -27.77 7.71
CA TYR A 364 -1.45 -28.05 6.63
C TYR A 364 -0.54 -26.87 6.30
N ILE A 365 -0.86 -25.66 6.76
CA ILE A 365 -0.09 -24.45 6.51
C ILE A 365 0.15 -23.69 7.81
N ASP A 366 1.40 -23.43 8.11
CA ASP A 366 1.80 -22.50 9.17
C ASP A 366 1.97 -21.10 8.54
N HIS A 367 1.00 -20.22 8.77
CA HIS A 367 0.95 -18.91 8.09
C HIS A 367 1.58 -17.80 8.93
N ARG A 368 2.62 -17.17 8.37
CA ARG A 368 3.56 -16.32 9.09
C ARG A 368 3.66 -14.93 8.43
N PRO A 369 2.67 -14.04 8.64
CA PRO A 369 2.70 -12.69 8.09
C PRO A 369 3.76 -11.79 8.72
N ARG A 370 4.15 -10.74 7.99
CA ARG A 370 4.96 -9.60 8.42
C ARG A 370 4.20 -8.31 8.16
N ILE A 371 3.58 -7.78 9.21
CA ILE A 371 2.98 -6.44 9.18
C ILE A 371 4.11 -5.39 9.26
N PHE A 372 3.96 -4.26 8.57
CA PHE A 372 4.90 -3.12 8.62
C PHE A 372 4.16 -1.77 8.56
N THR A 373 4.87 -0.68 8.84
CA THR A 373 4.33 0.70 8.77
C THR A 373 5.06 1.57 7.74
N GLY A 374 4.41 2.63 7.25
CA GLY A 374 4.99 3.60 6.31
C GLY A 374 6.14 4.46 6.89
N GLU A 375 6.44 4.31 8.18
CA GLU A 375 7.59 4.97 8.82
C GLU A 375 8.82 4.06 8.88
N GLU A 376 8.61 2.77 9.21
CA GLU A 376 9.64 1.72 9.32
C GLU A 376 10.48 1.55 8.05
N VAL A 377 9.87 1.76 6.87
CA VAL A 377 10.48 1.47 5.57
C VAL A 377 11.57 2.45 5.13
N PHE A 378 11.61 3.68 5.65
CA PHE A 378 12.57 4.69 5.19
C PHE A 378 14.02 4.32 5.58
N ASP A 379 14.21 3.87 6.81
CA ASP A 379 15.51 3.45 7.37
C ASP A 379 16.04 2.13 6.76
N LEU A 380 15.28 1.51 5.85
CA LEU A 380 15.71 0.36 5.07
C LEU A 380 16.39 0.77 3.76
N ILE A 381 16.09 1.95 3.19
CA ILE A 381 16.58 2.35 1.86
C ILE A 381 18.11 2.19 1.71
N PRO A 382 18.98 2.68 2.63
CA PRO A 382 20.43 2.56 2.45
C PRO A 382 20.92 1.11 2.50
N LYS A 383 20.30 0.28 3.35
CA LYS A 383 20.59 -1.16 3.45
C LYS A 383 20.16 -1.88 2.17
N ILE A 384 18.97 -1.54 1.68
CA ILE A 384 18.41 -2.11 0.45
C ILE A 384 19.29 -1.73 -0.74
N ILE A 385 19.73 -0.48 -0.91
CA ILE A 385 20.64 -0.09 -2.00
C ILE A 385 21.99 -0.82 -1.90
N TYR A 386 22.56 -0.95 -0.69
CA TYR A 386 23.78 -1.74 -0.48
C TYR A 386 23.60 -3.23 -0.83
N HIS A 387 22.45 -3.85 -0.58
CA HIS A 387 22.23 -5.24 -0.94
C HIS A 387 21.78 -5.44 -2.41
N MET A 388 20.92 -4.55 -2.93
CA MET A 388 20.43 -4.50 -4.31
C MET A 388 21.51 -4.13 -5.32
N GLU A 389 22.52 -3.36 -4.93
CA GLU A 389 23.60 -2.91 -5.83
C GLU A 389 23.07 -2.17 -7.07
N THR A 390 21.98 -1.40 -6.93
CA THR A 390 21.38 -0.57 -7.99
C THR A 390 20.68 0.65 -7.40
N TYR A 391 20.39 1.64 -8.24
CA TYR A 391 19.66 2.88 -7.93
C TYR A 391 18.35 3.01 -8.74
N GLU A 392 17.93 1.97 -9.46
CA GLU A 392 16.66 1.96 -10.20
C GLU A 392 15.46 2.02 -9.24
N ALA A 393 14.71 3.12 -9.29
CA ALA A 393 13.73 3.49 -8.28
C ALA A 393 12.60 2.47 -8.14
N GLU A 394 12.11 1.91 -9.25
CA GLU A 394 11.02 0.92 -9.21
C GLU A 394 11.47 -0.40 -8.57
N LEU A 395 12.72 -0.82 -8.80
CA LEU A 395 13.30 -1.98 -8.13
C LEU A 395 13.50 -1.71 -6.63
N ILE A 396 13.93 -0.51 -6.23
CA ILE A 396 14.07 -0.13 -4.81
C ILE A 396 12.70 -0.10 -4.11
N ARG A 397 11.67 0.52 -4.70
CA ARG A 397 10.29 0.51 -4.18
C ARG A 397 9.77 -0.93 -4.02
N SER A 398 10.00 -1.79 -5.01
CA SER A 398 9.58 -3.20 -4.99
C SER A 398 10.46 -4.12 -4.13
N ALA A 399 11.65 -3.66 -3.73
CA ALA A 399 12.57 -4.37 -2.86
C ALA A 399 12.23 -4.19 -1.37
N ILE A 400 11.64 -3.05 -0.96
CA ILE A 400 11.21 -2.79 0.43
C ILE A 400 10.28 -3.88 1.00
N PRO A 401 9.14 -4.23 0.39
CA PRO A 401 8.29 -5.31 0.89
C PRO A 401 8.97 -6.68 0.76
N ASN A 402 9.82 -6.88 -0.27
CA ASN A 402 10.53 -8.14 -0.47
C ASN A 402 11.61 -8.38 0.60
N TRP A 403 12.30 -7.32 1.04
CA TRP A 403 13.22 -7.31 2.20
C TRP A 403 12.49 -7.73 3.47
N LEU A 404 11.34 -7.14 3.77
CA LEU A 404 10.54 -7.45 4.97
C LEU A 404 9.97 -8.88 4.95
N LEU A 405 9.51 -9.34 3.79
CA LEU A 405 9.07 -10.72 3.56
C LEU A 405 10.21 -11.73 3.78
N ALA A 406 11.37 -11.43 3.19
CA ALA A 406 12.56 -12.27 3.31
C ALA A 406 13.15 -12.27 4.72
N GLU A 407 13.10 -11.14 5.43
CA GLU A 407 13.45 -11.02 6.86
C GLU A 407 12.61 -12.00 7.67
N ARG A 408 11.29 -12.00 7.46
CA ARG A 408 10.34 -12.88 8.16
C ARG A 408 10.51 -14.36 7.79
N ALA A 409 10.86 -14.69 6.55
CA ALA A 409 11.05 -16.08 6.14
C ALA A 409 12.43 -16.63 6.55
N GLY A 410 13.49 -15.82 6.38
CA GLY A 410 14.86 -16.13 6.78
C GLY A 410 15.09 -16.16 8.29
N THR A 411 14.07 -15.88 9.12
CA THR A 411 14.14 -16.26 10.54
C THR A 411 14.00 -17.78 10.74
N ASP A 412 13.29 -18.46 9.84
CA ASP A 412 12.65 -19.75 10.10
C ASP A 412 13.11 -20.86 9.13
N VAL A 413 13.23 -20.54 7.83
CA VAL A 413 13.55 -21.49 6.76
C VAL A 413 14.78 -21.05 5.96
N LYS A 414 15.47 -22.02 5.32
CA LYS A 414 16.63 -21.74 4.46
C LYS A 414 16.26 -21.54 2.98
N MET A 415 15.11 -22.05 2.55
CA MET A 415 14.66 -21.99 1.16
C MET A 415 13.14 -21.69 1.07
N VAL A 416 12.71 -20.98 0.03
CA VAL A 416 11.31 -20.75 -0.31
C VAL A 416 11.05 -20.89 -1.81
N LEU A 417 9.88 -21.40 -2.16
CA LEU A 417 9.32 -21.28 -3.51
C LEU A 417 8.60 -19.92 -3.68
N THR A 418 8.68 -19.33 -4.87
CA THR A 418 8.01 -18.05 -5.21
C THR A 418 7.40 -18.06 -6.62
N GLY A 419 6.47 -17.14 -6.88
CA GLY A 419 5.73 -17.01 -8.15
C GLY A 419 6.36 -16.13 -9.23
N GLU A 420 7.58 -15.60 -9.01
CA GLU A 420 8.29 -14.73 -9.96
C GLU A 420 8.48 -15.42 -11.34
N GLY A 421 8.41 -14.64 -12.42
CA GLY A 421 8.50 -15.13 -13.80
C GLY A 421 7.16 -15.52 -14.45
N SER A 422 6.06 -15.48 -13.70
CA SER A 422 4.73 -15.74 -14.26
C SER A 422 4.24 -14.61 -15.18
N ASP A 423 4.42 -13.35 -14.77
CA ASP A 423 3.99 -12.19 -15.57
C ASP A 423 4.67 -12.13 -16.94
N GLU A 424 5.95 -12.52 -16.98
CA GLU A 424 6.83 -12.54 -18.14
C GLU A 424 6.58 -13.72 -19.10
N LEU A 425 5.75 -14.70 -18.70
CA LEU A 425 5.37 -15.85 -19.53
C LEU A 425 3.88 -15.84 -19.93
N PHE A 426 3.03 -15.20 -19.12
CA PHE A 426 1.56 -15.22 -19.24
C PHE A 426 0.92 -13.84 -19.46
N ALA A 427 1.69 -12.84 -19.90
CA ALA A 427 1.23 -11.48 -20.22
C ALA A 427 0.51 -10.82 -19.02
N GLY A 428 1.22 -10.72 -17.90
CA GLY A 428 0.62 -10.35 -16.61
C GLY A 428 0.62 -8.87 -16.24
N TYR A 429 1.46 -8.05 -16.89
CA TYR A 429 1.47 -6.60 -16.68
C TYR A 429 0.37 -5.92 -17.48
N LEU A 430 -0.26 -4.88 -16.91
CA LEU A 430 -1.44 -4.23 -17.52
C LEU A 430 -1.15 -3.63 -18.90
N TYR A 431 0.09 -3.27 -19.22
CA TYR A 431 0.46 -2.74 -20.54
C TYR A 431 0.38 -3.76 -21.69
N PHE A 432 0.23 -5.07 -21.41
CA PHE A 432 -0.08 -6.04 -22.46
C PHE A 432 -1.44 -5.78 -23.14
N MET A 433 -2.31 -4.94 -22.54
CA MET A 433 -3.52 -4.37 -23.19
C MET A 433 -3.23 -3.53 -24.45
N ASP A 434 -1.98 -3.15 -24.71
CA ASP A 434 -1.56 -2.40 -25.91
C ASP A 434 -1.04 -3.33 -27.04
N ALA A 435 -0.83 -4.61 -26.74
CA ALA A 435 -0.32 -5.62 -27.68
C ALA A 435 -1.46 -6.44 -28.29
N GLN A 436 -2.11 -5.89 -29.31
CA GLN A 436 -3.35 -6.44 -29.89
C GLN A 436 -3.17 -7.62 -30.87
N THR A 437 -1.96 -8.15 -31.06
CA THR A 437 -1.70 -9.29 -31.95
C THR A 437 -0.80 -10.35 -31.29
N PRO A 438 -0.95 -11.65 -31.62
CA PRO A 438 -0.14 -12.71 -31.02
C PRO A 438 1.38 -12.51 -31.18
N ARG A 439 1.82 -11.94 -32.32
CA ARG A 439 3.23 -11.63 -32.58
C ARG A 439 3.76 -10.47 -31.73
N GLN A 440 2.93 -9.47 -31.42
CA GLN A 440 3.32 -8.40 -30.46
C GLN A 440 3.44 -8.98 -29.05
N ILE A 441 2.47 -9.79 -28.61
CA ILE A 441 2.53 -10.48 -27.32
C ILE A 441 3.82 -11.31 -27.21
N GLN A 442 4.10 -12.19 -28.19
CA GLN A 442 5.29 -13.04 -28.14
C GLN A 442 6.59 -12.24 -28.12
N ASN A 443 6.73 -11.23 -28.98
CA ASN A 443 7.96 -10.43 -29.02
C ASN A 443 8.21 -9.68 -27.71
N GLU A 444 7.14 -9.23 -27.03
CA GLU A 444 7.27 -8.59 -25.74
C GLU A 444 7.57 -9.58 -24.60
N LEU A 445 6.95 -10.77 -24.59
CA LEU A 445 7.31 -11.84 -23.66
C LEU A 445 8.79 -12.23 -23.81
N LYS A 446 9.29 -12.35 -25.05
CA LYS A 446 10.74 -12.53 -25.31
C LYS A 446 11.56 -11.38 -24.71
N ARG A 447 11.17 -10.12 -24.95
CA ARG A 447 11.91 -8.94 -24.47
C ARG A 447 12.02 -8.94 -22.94
N ILE A 448 10.90 -9.02 -22.23
CA ILE A 448 10.90 -8.92 -20.76
C ILE A 448 11.54 -10.15 -20.10
N TYR A 449 11.38 -11.36 -20.66
CA TYR A 449 12.09 -12.54 -20.19
C TYR A 449 13.62 -12.35 -20.22
N ASN A 450 14.17 -11.80 -21.29
CA ASN A 450 15.62 -11.54 -21.38
C ASN A 450 16.11 -10.46 -20.40
N MET A 451 15.22 -9.65 -19.81
CA MET A 451 15.55 -8.65 -18.79
C MET A 451 15.47 -9.20 -17.35
N LEU A 452 14.81 -10.33 -17.12
CA LEU A 452 14.55 -10.91 -15.78
C LEU A 452 15.76 -10.91 -14.85
N GLY A 453 16.93 -11.32 -15.37
CA GLY A 453 18.20 -11.42 -14.64
C GLY A 453 18.84 -10.10 -14.19
N ASP A 454 18.27 -8.96 -14.60
CA ASP A 454 18.68 -7.60 -14.23
C ASP A 454 17.57 -6.85 -13.45
N ILE A 455 16.30 -7.27 -13.57
CA ILE A 455 15.14 -6.71 -12.86
C ILE A 455 14.61 -7.62 -11.73
N ASN A 456 13.54 -8.39 -11.97
CA ASN A 456 12.81 -9.12 -10.93
C ASN A 456 13.60 -10.24 -10.26
N LEU A 457 14.47 -10.95 -10.98
CA LEU A 457 15.33 -11.98 -10.39
C LEU A 457 16.49 -11.36 -9.61
N HIS A 458 17.05 -10.26 -10.10
CA HIS A 458 18.08 -9.51 -9.39
C HIS A 458 17.55 -8.98 -8.05
N ARG A 459 16.35 -8.39 -8.05
CA ARG A 459 15.60 -8.02 -6.84
C ARG A 459 15.39 -9.20 -5.90
N THR A 460 14.86 -10.31 -6.43
CA THR A 460 14.53 -11.50 -5.64
C THR A 460 15.78 -12.11 -5.00
N ASP A 461 16.84 -12.38 -5.78
CA ASP A 461 18.11 -12.89 -5.26
C ASP A 461 18.68 -11.95 -4.19
N ARG A 462 18.81 -10.65 -4.45
CA ARG A 462 19.44 -9.75 -3.47
C ARG A 462 18.65 -9.64 -2.17
N MET A 463 17.32 -9.56 -2.24
CA MET A 463 16.50 -9.38 -1.04
C MET A 463 16.31 -10.67 -0.24
N THR A 464 16.15 -11.83 -0.88
CA THR A 464 16.07 -13.09 -0.13
C THR A 464 17.44 -13.52 0.39
N MET A 465 18.49 -13.40 -0.43
CA MET A 465 19.84 -13.78 0.00
C MET A 465 20.35 -12.86 1.10
N ALA A 466 20.04 -11.56 1.09
CA ALA A 466 20.33 -10.64 2.20
C ALA A 466 19.75 -11.08 3.56
N HIS A 467 18.71 -11.93 3.60
CA HIS A 467 18.06 -12.33 4.85
C HIS A 467 18.37 -13.74 5.33
N SER A 468 18.36 -14.76 4.49
CA SER A 468 19.04 -16.05 4.72
C SER A 468 18.90 -17.02 3.53
N LEU A 469 18.22 -16.58 2.48
CA LEU A 469 17.04 -17.32 2.06
C LEU A 469 17.14 -17.53 0.56
N GLU A 470 17.21 -18.78 0.15
CA GLU A 470 17.17 -19.10 -1.27
C GLU A 470 15.74 -19.04 -1.79
N ALA A 471 15.49 -18.19 -2.79
CA ALA A 471 14.25 -18.20 -3.56
C ALA A 471 14.38 -19.14 -4.76
N ARG A 472 13.39 -20.00 -4.97
CA ARG A 472 13.28 -20.90 -6.13
C ARG A 472 12.06 -20.53 -6.96
N VAL A 473 12.26 -20.46 -8.28
CA VAL A 473 11.28 -19.95 -9.27
C VAL A 473 10.78 -21.06 -10.21
N PRO A 474 9.61 -21.68 -9.96
CA PRO A 474 9.12 -22.79 -10.78
C PRO A 474 8.65 -22.39 -12.17
N PHE A 475 8.09 -21.18 -12.33
CA PHE A 475 7.68 -20.64 -13.63
C PHE A 475 8.85 -20.55 -14.62
N LEU A 476 10.05 -20.26 -14.14
CA LEU A 476 11.27 -20.09 -14.96
C LEU A 476 12.06 -21.39 -15.12
N ASP A 477 11.36 -22.52 -15.10
CA ASP A 477 11.86 -23.78 -15.60
C ASP A 477 12.04 -23.72 -17.12
N THR A 478 13.18 -24.17 -17.63
CA THR A 478 13.52 -24.06 -19.06
C THR A 478 12.56 -24.85 -19.95
N LYS A 479 12.09 -26.03 -19.49
CA LYS A 479 11.15 -26.87 -20.25
C LYS A 479 9.72 -26.33 -20.16
N PHE A 480 9.32 -25.84 -19.00
CA PHE A 480 8.03 -25.18 -18.85
C PHE A 480 7.97 -23.86 -19.66
N THR A 481 9.05 -23.07 -19.63
CA THR A 481 9.22 -21.86 -20.45
C THR A 481 9.07 -22.21 -21.93
N GLU A 482 9.81 -23.21 -22.42
CA GLU A 482 9.74 -23.62 -23.83
C GLU A 482 8.32 -24.08 -24.23
N LEU A 483 7.64 -24.83 -23.36
CA LEU A 483 6.25 -25.24 -23.56
C LEU A 483 5.30 -24.02 -23.61
N ILE A 484 5.36 -23.13 -22.62
CA ILE A 484 4.50 -21.94 -22.54
C ILE A 484 4.80 -20.90 -23.63
N MET A 485 6.03 -20.82 -24.13
CA MET A 485 6.37 -19.98 -25.27
C MET A 485 5.97 -20.61 -26.61
N SER A 486 5.66 -21.91 -26.67
CA SER A 486 5.12 -22.58 -27.87
C SER A 486 3.59 -22.47 -28.02
N VAL A 487 2.87 -22.18 -26.93
CA VAL A 487 1.42 -21.93 -26.92
C VAL A 487 1.08 -20.67 -27.72
N ASP A 488 0.03 -20.75 -28.54
CA ASP A 488 -0.55 -19.63 -29.29
C ASP A 488 -0.78 -18.40 -28.38
N PRO A 489 -0.04 -17.29 -28.60
CA PRO A 489 -0.18 -16.08 -27.81
C PRO A 489 -1.53 -15.39 -27.93
N ALA A 490 -2.42 -15.81 -28.85
CA ALA A 490 -3.83 -15.40 -28.85
C ALA A 490 -4.51 -15.69 -27.51
N ASN A 491 -4.15 -16.79 -26.84
CA ASN A 491 -4.65 -17.15 -25.50
C ASN A 491 -4.16 -16.18 -24.40
N LYS A 492 -3.16 -15.34 -24.70
CA LYS A 492 -2.51 -14.41 -23.77
C LYS A 492 -2.81 -12.93 -24.11
N ILE A 493 -3.68 -12.67 -25.09
CA ILE A 493 -4.16 -11.31 -25.38
C ILE A 493 -4.99 -10.82 -24.18
N VAL A 494 -4.77 -9.58 -23.76
CA VAL A 494 -5.44 -8.98 -22.61
C VAL A 494 -6.54 -8.04 -23.10
N ASP A 495 -7.79 -8.37 -22.80
CA ASP A 495 -8.95 -7.55 -23.12
C ASP A 495 -9.13 -6.41 -22.09
N ARG A 496 -9.34 -5.19 -22.58
CA ARG A 496 -9.41 -3.96 -21.76
C ARG A 496 -10.69 -3.89 -20.92
N ASP A 497 -11.82 -4.34 -21.45
CA ASP A 497 -13.09 -4.34 -20.72
C ASP A 497 -13.12 -5.51 -19.71
N ALA A 498 -12.47 -6.63 -20.00
CA ALA A 498 -12.28 -7.72 -19.03
C ALA A 498 -11.38 -7.35 -17.85
N VAL A 499 -10.31 -6.58 -18.08
CA VAL A 499 -9.50 -5.98 -17.00
C VAL A 499 -10.33 -5.03 -16.15
N ALA A 500 -11.18 -4.21 -16.78
CA ALA A 500 -12.04 -3.24 -16.08
C ALA A 500 -13.23 -3.86 -15.33
N THR A 501 -13.67 -5.06 -15.71
CA THR A 501 -14.74 -5.81 -15.04
C THR A 501 -14.25 -6.91 -14.10
N ASN A 502 -12.93 -7.17 -14.05
CA ASN A 502 -12.29 -8.28 -13.32
C ASN A 502 -12.68 -9.69 -13.84
N SER A 503 -13.11 -9.81 -15.11
CA SER A 503 -13.64 -11.06 -15.70
C SER A 503 -12.60 -11.94 -16.41
N GLU A 504 -13.07 -13.06 -16.96
CA GLU A 504 -12.36 -13.76 -18.04
C GLU A 504 -12.03 -12.79 -19.20
N GLY A 505 -10.81 -12.90 -19.75
CA GLY A 505 -10.25 -12.00 -20.77
C GLY A 505 -9.15 -11.08 -20.22
N ARG A 506 -9.07 -10.95 -18.89
CA ARG A 506 -8.06 -10.16 -18.16
C ARG A 506 -6.63 -10.74 -18.25
N GLU A 507 -5.68 -10.03 -17.63
CA GLU A 507 -4.28 -10.45 -17.54
C GLU A 507 -4.13 -11.84 -16.90
N LYS A 508 -3.23 -12.68 -17.47
CA LYS A 508 -3.05 -14.10 -17.10
C LYS A 508 -4.27 -15.02 -17.27
N THR A 509 -5.33 -14.65 -18.02
CA THR A 509 -6.54 -15.50 -18.19
C THR A 509 -6.23 -16.97 -18.53
N PHE A 510 -5.28 -17.23 -19.43
CA PHE A 510 -4.85 -18.60 -19.74
C PHE A 510 -4.32 -19.37 -18.52
N LEU A 511 -3.47 -18.74 -17.70
CA LEU A 511 -2.96 -19.34 -16.47
C LEU A 511 -4.06 -19.56 -15.42
N ARG A 512 -4.97 -18.59 -15.27
CA ARG A 512 -6.10 -18.68 -14.32
C ARG A 512 -6.97 -19.91 -14.64
N LYS A 513 -7.34 -20.12 -15.91
CA LYS A 513 -8.09 -21.30 -16.39
C LYS A 513 -7.37 -22.64 -16.16
N LEU A 514 -6.04 -22.68 -16.25
CA LEU A 514 -5.27 -23.92 -16.05
C LEU A 514 -5.40 -24.49 -14.62
N PHE A 515 -5.72 -23.66 -13.62
CA PHE A 515 -5.76 -23.99 -12.20
C PHE A 515 -7.10 -23.69 -11.50
N GLU A 516 -8.19 -23.55 -12.27
CA GLU A 516 -9.54 -23.35 -11.74
C GLU A 516 -10.16 -24.62 -11.12
N GLY A 517 -9.72 -25.80 -11.57
CA GLY A 517 -10.14 -27.08 -11.02
C GLY A 517 -9.43 -27.46 -9.71
N PRO A 518 -9.96 -28.45 -8.95
CA PRO A 518 -9.30 -28.97 -7.75
C PRO A 518 -7.95 -29.61 -8.07
N ASN A 519 -7.00 -29.50 -7.13
CA ASN A 519 -5.78 -30.32 -7.16
C ASN A 519 -6.07 -31.76 -6.67
N ALA A 520 -5.04 -32.61 -6.65
CA ALA A 520 -5.19 -34.02 -6.25
C ALA A 520 -5.64 -34.23 -4.78
N ASN A 521 -5.58 -33.20 -3.93
CA ASN A 521 -6.11 -33.24 -2.57
C ASN A 521 -7.59 -32.78 -2.48
N GLY A 522 -8.20 -32.37 -3.59
CA GLY A 522 -9.53 -31.76 -3.63
C GLY A 522 -9.55 -30.27 -3.28
N HIS A 523 -8.40 -29.63 -3.09
CA HIS A 523 -8.32 -28.21 -2.73
C HIS A 523 -8.44 -27.34 -3.99
N VAL A 524 -9.16 -26.21 -3.92
CA VAL A 524 -9.48 -25.31 -5.05
C VAL A 524 -9.03 -23.90 -4.71
N ILE A 525 -8.46 -23.16 -5.67
CA ILE A 525 -8.14 -21.73 -5.48
C ILE A 525 -9.47 -20.94 -5.41
N PRO A 526 -9.75 -20.16 -4.36
CA PRO A 526 -11.02 -19.43 -4.27
C PRO A 526 -11.21 -18.50 -5.47
N THR A 527 -12.39 -18.50 -6.10
CA THR A 527 -12.69 -17.67 -7.28
C THR A 527 -12.31 -16.19 -7.10
N PRO A 528 -12.57 -15.53 -5.94
CA PRO A 528 -12.13 -14.15 -5.69
C PRO A 528 -10.61 -13.94 -5.65
N VAL A 529 -9.82 -14.99 -5.36
CA VAL A 529 -8.35 -14.99 -5.38
C VAL A 529 -7.84 -15.34 -6.78
N LEU A 530 -8.42 -16.38 -7.40
CA LEU A 530 -8.05 -16.85 -8.74
C LEU A 530 -8.27 -15.80 -9.83
N TRP A 531 -9.31 -14.97 -9.69
CA TRP A 531 -9.63 -13.89 -10.63
C TRP A 531 -9.29 -12.48 -10.10
N ARG A 532 -8.61 -12.37 -8.93
CA ARG A 532 -8.15 -11.09 -8.37
C ARG A 532 -7.25 -10.36 -9.35
N ALA A 533 -7.37 -9.04 -9.42
CA ALA A 533 -6.48 -8.21 -10.22
C ALA A 533 -5.02 -8.32 -9.79
N LYS A 534 -4.12 -8.25 -10.78
CA LYS A 534 -2.69 -8.03 -10.54
C LYS A 534 -2.49 -6.67 -9.87
N ALA A 535 -1.71 -6.70 -8.79
CA ALA A 535 -1.03 -5.56 -8.21
C ALA A 535 0.48 -5.86 -8.22
N MET A 536 1.33 -4.85 -8.28
CA MET A 536 2.77 -4.97 -8.02
C MET A 536 3.01 -5.16 -6.52
N GLN A 537 4.14 -5.75 -6.12
CA GLN A 537 4.40 -6.06 -4.70
C GLN A 537 4.52 -4.79 -3.83
N CYS A 538 4.75 -3.62 -4.42
CA CYS A 538 4.70 -2.33 -3.74
C CYS A 538 3.28 -1.75 -3.59
N GLU A 539 2.31 -2.19 -4.39
CA GLU A 539 0.92 -1.72 -4.39
C GLU A 539 0.03 -2.59 -3.50
N GLY A 540 0.07 -3.93 -3.68
CA GLY A 540 -0.82 -4.88 -2.97
C GLY A 540 -0.63 -4.91 -1.45
N VAL A 541 0.48 -4.36 -0.97
CA VAL A 541 0.82 -4.23 0.45
C VAL A 541 0.20 -3.01 1.14
N GLY A 542 -0.34 -2.03 0.40
CA GLY A 542 -1.02 -0.84 0.95
C GLY A 542 -0.83 0.41 0.08
N GLU A 543 -1.79 1.33 0.10
CA GLU A 543 -1.88 2.41 -0.90
C GLU A 543 -1.09 3.69 -0.53
N ASP A 544 -1.07 4.10 0.76
CA ASP A 544 -0.47 5.39 1.18
C ASP A 544 1.06 5.42 1.26
N TRP A 545 1.72 4.26 1.46
CA TRP A 545 3.10 4.23 1.96
C TRP A 545 4.14 4.69 0.93
N VAL A 546 3.94 4.43 -0.36
CA VAL A 546 4.84 4.90 -1.42
C VAL A 546 4.81 6.44 -1.48
N SER A 547 3.62 7.03 -1.38
CA SER A 547 3.42 8.49 -1.32
C SER A 547 3.99 9.12 -0.05
N MET A 548 4.13 8.37 1.05
CA MET A 548 4.91 8.80 2.23
C MET A 548 6.42 8.71 1.98
N LEU A 549 6.89 7.60 1.41
CA LEU A 549 8.30 7.35 1.09
C LEU A 549 8.87 8.43 0.17
N GLN A 550 8.19 8.69 -0.96
CA GLN A 550 8.62 9.65 -1.97
C GLN A 550 8.71 11.08 -1.43
N ARG A 551 7.79 11.47 -0.53
CA ARG A 551 7.83 12.78 0.14
C ARG A 551 9.00 12.90 1.12
N LYS A 552 9.31 11.86 1.90
CA LYS A 552 10.50 11.85 2.76
C LYS A 552 11.78 11.90 1.92
N VAL A 553 11.91 11.01 0.93
CA VAL A 553 13.09 10.94 0.05
C VAL A 553 13.32 12.24 -0.74
N SER A 554 12.26 12.86 -1.27
CA SER A 554 12.38 14.10 -2.06
C SER A 554 12.72 15.35 -1.22
N ALA A 555 12.64 15.27 0.11
CA ALA A 555 13.12 16.31 1.01
C ALA A 555 14.65 16.25 1.23
N GLU A 556 15.26 15.09 1.02
CA GLU A 556 16.71 14.86 1.19
C GLU A 556 17.57 15.32 -0.02
N VAL A 557 16.94 15.95 -1.02
CA VAL A 557 17.59 16.46 -2.25
C VAL A 557 17.07 17.86 -2.56
N THR A 558 17.97 18.83 -2.63
CA THR A 558 17.68 20.22 -2.98
C THR A 558 17.50 20.41 -4.49
N ASP A 559 16.80 21.47 -4.89
CA ASP A 559 16.64 21.81 -6.31
C ASP A 559 17.98 22.19 -6.96
N ALA A 560 18.93 22.69 -6.16
CA ALA A 560 20.29 23.02 -6.60
C ALA A 560 21.14 21.76 -6.87
N GLU A 561 21.02 20.71 -6.04
CA GLU A 561 21.59 19.39 -6.33
C GLU A 561 20.99 18.80 -7.61
N MET A 562 19.65 18.85 -7.73
CA MET A 562 18.93 18.32 -8.89
C MET A 562 19.31 19.05 -10.20
N ALA A 563 19.44 20.38 -10.17
CA ALA A 563 19.90 21.16 -11.31
C ALA A 563 21.36 20.84 -11.72
N ASN A 564 22.16 20.29 -10.81
CA ASN A 564 23.54 19.87 -11.06
C ASN A 564 23.67 18.37 -11.38
N ALA A 565 22.56 17.61 -11.42
CA ALA A 565 22.56 16.15 -11.55
C ALA A 565 23.31 15.64 -12.79
N ALA A 566 23.18 16.30 -13.95
CA ALA A 566 23.86 15.92 -15.19
C ALA A 566 25.39 16.14 -15.14
N ALA A 567 25.87 17.03 -14.27
CA ALA A 567 27.31 17.27 -14.08
C ALA A 567 27.93 16.32 -13.04
N LEU A 568 27.15 15.93 -12.02
CA LEU A 568 27.56 14.94 -11.02
C LEU A 568 27.50 13.51 -11.54
N TYR A 569 26.44 13.18 -12.28
CA TYR A 569 26.09 11.83 -12.72
C TYR A 569 25.85 11.78 -14.24
N PRO A 570 26.85 12.07 -15.09
CA PRO A 570 26.68 12.18 -16.55
C PRO A 570 26.29 10.85 -17.23
N LEU A 571 26.56 9.72 -16.58
CA LEU A 571 26.06 8.41 -16.97
C LEU A 571 24.82 8.07 -16.15
N ASN A 572 23.72 7.70 -16.81
CA ASN A 572 22.43 7.37 -16.19
C ASN A 572 21.97 8.47 -15.21
N THR A 573 21.91 9.71 -15.73
CA THR A 573 21.55 10.92 -14.96
C THR A 573 20.19 10.75 -14.28
N PRO A 574 20.05 11.07 -12.97
CA PRO A 574 18.75 11.13 -12.31
C PRO A 574 17.81 12.16 -12.95
N HIS A 575 16.57 11.75 -13.22
CA HIS A 575 15.47 12.60 -13.70
C HIS A 575 14.56 13.06 -12.56
N THR A 576 14.56 12.35 -11.42
CA THR A 576 13.79 12.72 -10.22
C THR A 576 14.68 12.85 -8.98
N LYS A 577 14.18 13.55 -7.94
CA LYS A 577 14.85 13.63 -6.63
C LYS A 577 14.98 12.27 -5.95
N GLU A 578 14.03 11.37 -6.19
CA GLU A 578 14.07 9.99 -5.69
C GLU A 578 15.23 9.21 -6.31
N GLU A 579 15.34 9.24 -7.65
CA GLU A 579 16.49 8.67 -8.37
C GLU A 579 17.82 9.31 -7.92
N PHE A 580 17.85 10.62 -7.65
CA PHE A 580 19.05 11.32 -7.19
C PHE A 580 19.48 10.82 -5.81
N TYR A 581 18.55 10.69 -4.87
CA TYR A 581 18.81 10.17 -3.52
C TYR A 581 19.35 8.73 -3.58
N TYR A 582 18.73 7.85 -4.37
CA TYR A 582 19.20 6.47 -4.54
C TYR A 582 20.57 6.42 -5.24
N ARG A 583 20.80 7.27 -6.25
CA ARG A 583 22.09 7.35 -6.95
C ARG A 583 23.22 7.86 -6.05
N ARG A 584 22.94 8.82 -5.17
CA ARG A 584 23.89 9.33 -4.16
C ARG A 584 24.40 8.18 -3.27
N ILE A 585 23.47 7.43 -2.67
CA ILE A 585 23.78 6.25 -1.83
C ILE A 585 24.49 5.14 -2.61
N PHE A 586 24.13 4.92 -3.89
CA PHE A 586 24.82 3.95 -4.73
C PHE A 586 26.29 4.34 -4.96
N GLU A 587 26.58 5.60 -5.31
CA GLU A 587 27.96 6.05 -5.56
C GLU A 587 28.81 6.03 -4.27
N ASP A 588 28.22 6.25 -3.09
CA ASP A 588 28.90 6.08 -1.79
C ASP A 588 29.43 4.65 -1.54
N HIS A 589 28.88 3.64 -2.22
CA HIS A 589 29.26 2.23 -2.11
C HIS A 589 29.94 1.65 -3.36
N TYR A 590 29.57 2.14 -4.55
CA TYR A 590 29.86 1.54 -5.85
C TYR A 590 30.47 2.54 -6.84
N HIS A 591 31.25 3.50 -6.32
CA HIS A 591 31.76 4.61 -7.10
C HIS A 591 32.43 4.18 -8.42
N GLY A 592 31.96 4.73 -9.54
CA GLY A 592 32.47 4.41 -10.87
C GLY A 592 32.09 3.03 -11.41
N MET A 593 31.08 2.36 -10.83
CA MET A 593 30.48 1.11 -11.35
C MET A 593 29.06 1.31 -11.92
N ALA A 594 28.59 2.55 -12.07
CA ALA A 594 27.24 2.85 -12.56
C ALA A 594 26.94 2.38 -14.00
N HIS A 595 27.97 2.02 -14.77
CA HIS A 595 27.84 1.41 -16.11
C HIS A 595 27.47 -0.07 -16.09
N VAL A 596 27.55 -0.74 -14.93
CA VAL A 596 27.04 -2.11 -14.75
C VAL A 596 25.51 -2.09 -14.58
N ILE A 597 24.94 -0.95 -14.20
CA ILE A 597 23.51 -0.82 -13.92
C ILE A 597 22.80 -0.48 -15.22
N ASN A 598 22.04 -1.44 -15.74
CA ASN A 598 21.04 -1.24 -16.78
C ASN A 598 19.79 -0.62 -16.11
N PRO A 599 19.50 0.68 -16.24
CA PRO A 599 18.28 1.27 -15.70
C PRO A 599 17.10 0.86 -16.58
N TRP A 600 15.87 1.00 -16.09
CA TRP A 600 14.69 0.62 -16.85
C TRP A 600 14.37 1.69 -17.92
N GLU A 601 14.97 1.53 -19.11
CA GLU A 601 14.81 2.42 -20.26
C GLU A 601 13.41 2.30 -20.89
N GLY A 602 12.45 2.94 -20.24
CA GLY A 602 11.05 3.00 -20.66
C GLY A 602 10.21 1.92 -20.00
N GLY A 603 9.49 2.31 -18.96
CA GLY A 603 8.50 1.44 -18.34
C GLY A 603 7.48 0.96 -19.37
N CYS A 604 7.14 -0.33 -19.28
CA CYS A 604 6.03 -0.94 -20.02
C CYS A 604 6.03 -0.78 -21.56
N ARG A 605 7.17 -0.43 -22.19
CA ARG A 605 7.22 -0.23 -23.65
C ARG A 605 7.34 -1.56 -24.39
N ALA A 606 6.21 -2.03 -24.93
CA ALA A 606 6.16 -3.20 -25.79
C ALA A 606 7.14 -3.09 -26.97
N GLY A 607 8.02 -4.08 -27.13
CA GLY A 607 9.18 -4.09 -28.04
C GLY A 607 8.84 -4.00 -29.54
N GLY A 608 8.49 -2.80 -30.01
CA GLY A 608 8.13 -2.49 -31.40
C GLY A 608 7.01 -1.45 -31.56
N ALA A 609 6.45 -0.92 -30.47
CA ALA A 609 5.38 0.08 -30.52
C ALA A 609 5.88 1.49 -30.88
N ALA A 610 5.25 2.13 -31.88
CA ALA A 610 5.46 3.55 -32.20
C ALA A 610 4.61 4.50 -31.33
N TRP A 611 4.06 4.00 -30.23
CA TRP A 611 3.02 4.66 -29.43
C TRP A 611 3.61 5.17 -28.11
N LYS A 612 3.40 6.45 -27.81
CA LYS A 612 3.70 7.02 -26.48
C LYS A 612 2.47 6.85 -25.59
N SER A 613 2.62 6.08 -24.52
CA SER A 613 1.77 6.17 -23.33
C SER A 613 2.61 6.79 -22.22
N ASP A 614 2.34 8.04 -21.87
CA ASP A 614 3.16 8.77 -20.91
C ASP A 614 2.96 8.26 -19.46
N ALA A 615 1.83 7.59 -19.20
CA ALA A 615 1.46 6.98 -17.91
C ALA A 615 2.45 5.90 -17.40
N TYR A 616 3.24 5.29 -18.29
CA TYR A 616 4.27 4.31 -17.93
C TYR A 616 5.71 4.79 -18.24
N THR A 617 5.92 6.10 -18.38
CA THR A 617 7.28 6.65 -18.51
C THR A 617 7.94 6.85 -17.15
N ARG A 618 9.28 6.93 -17.10
CA ARG A 618 10.03 7.35 -15.89
C ARG A 618 9.52 8.67 -15.28
N GLU A 619 9.00 9.56 -16.13
CA GLU A 619 8.39 10.83 -15.74
C GLU A 619 6.98 10.62 -15.16
N GLY A 620 6.15 9.78 -15.79
CA GLY A 620 4.85 9.32 -15.28
C GLY A 620 4.92 8.54 -13.96
N LEU A 621 6.01 7.80 -13.71
CA LEU A 621 6.31 7.11 -12.44
C LEU A 621 6.56 8.08 -11.25
N GLY A 622 6.55 9.39 -11.50
CA GLY A 622 6.44 10.43 -10.48
C GLY A 622 5.02 10.65 -9.93
N ASN A 623 3.99 10.10 -10.58
CA ASN A 623 2.59 10.16 -10.13
C ASN A 623 2.00 8.74 -10.03
N THR A 624 2.25 8.08 -8.89
CA THR A 624 1.88 6.68 -8.61
C THR A 624 0.39 6.38 -8.66
N ASN A 625 -0.48 7.39 -8.61
CA ASN A 625 -1.94 7.25 -8.76
C ASN A 625 -2.39 6.65 -10.12
N LEU A 626 -1.50 6.59 -11.11
CA LEU A 626 -1.81 6.24 -12.50
C LEU A 626 -1.73 4.73 -12.83
N LEU A 627 -1.03 3.93 -12.03
CA LEU A 627 -0.52 2.62 -12.49
C LEU A 627 -1.52 1.45 -12.39
N THR A 628 -2.41 1.48 -11.40
CA THR A 628 -3.43 0.44 -11.14
C THR A 628 -4.85 1.03 -11.03
N HIS A 629 -5.03 2.08 -10.21
CA HIS A 629 -6.34 2.69 -9.94
C HIS A 629 -6.99 3.39 -11.16
N ALA A 630 -6.27 3.58 -12.27
CA ALA A 630 -6.80 4.21 -13.48
C ALA A 630 -7.71 3.29 -14.32
N PHE A 631 -7.50 1.97 -14.27
CA PHE A 631 -8.19 1.01 -15.16
C PHE A 631 -9.20 0.08 -14.47
N GLN A 632 -8.97 -0.29 -13.19
CA GLN A 632 -9.76 -1.30 -12.47
C GLN A 632 -11.05 -0.74 -11.84
N ARG A 633 -11.28 0.56 -11.99
CA ARG A 633 -12.14 1.38 -11.13
C ARG A 633 -13.66 1.22 -11.43
N LYS A 634 -13.96 0.63 -12.61
CA LYS A 634 -15.30 0.26 -13.13
C LYS A 634 -15.99 -0.93 -12.47
N SER A 635 -15.31 -1.82 -11.73
CA SER A 635 -16.00 -2.92 -11.01
C SER A 635 -15.47 -3.15 -9.60
N GLY A 636 -16.36 -2.95 -8.61
CA GLY A 636 -16.00 -3.00 -7.20
C GLY A 636 -17.14 -3.40 -6.27
N ALA A 637 -17.80 -4.55 -6.53
CA ALA A 637 -18.83 -5.12 -5.67
C ALA A 637 -19.08 -6.64 -5.86
N ALA A 638 -18.03 -7.48 -5.97
CA ALA A 638 -18.21 -8.95 -6.15
C ALA A 638 -17.02 -9.82 -5.72
N ALA A 639 -16.41 -9.60 -4.55
CA ALA A 639 -15.30 -10.43 -4.07
C ALA A 639 -15.40 -10.74 -2.56
N PHE A 640 -15.03 -11.97 -2.17
CA PHE A 640 -15.01 -12.48 -0.79
C PHE A 640 -16.37 -12.46 -0.06
N SER A 641 -17.35 -13.20 -0.58
CA SER A 641 -18.40 -13.81 0.26
C SER A 641 -18.07 -15.30 0.44
N THR A 642 -18.21 -15.82 1.66
CA THR A 642 -17.87 -17.22 1.99
C THR A 642 -18.89 -17.82 2.96
N SER A 643 -19.27 -19.07 2.67
CA SER A 643 -20.23 -19.92 3.41
C SER A 643 -21.71 -19.47 3.38
N ALA A 644 -22.60 -20.46 3.24
CA ALA A 644 -24.01 -20.25 2.97
C ALA A 644 -24.84 -19.95 4.25
N GLY A 645 -25.57 -18.84 4.24
CA GLY A 645 -26.70 -18.57 5.14
C GLY A 645 -28.03 -18.97 4.47
N GLN A 646 -29.02 -19.40 5.26
CA GLN A 646 -30.31 -19.86 4.72
C GLN A 646 -31.14 -18.72 4.11
N THR A 647 -31.53 -18.84 2.85
CA THR A 647 -32.50 -17.95 2.19
C THR A 647 -33.87 -18.04 2.87
N ARG A 648 -34.23 -17.01 3.65
CA ARG A 648 -35.62 -16.77 4.05
C ARG A 648 -36.33 -16.05 2.92
N THR A 649 -37.35 -16.68 2.35
CA THR A 649 -38.23 -16.07 1.35
C THR A 649 -39.04 -14.95 1.99
N PHE A 650 -38.76 -13.70 1.64
CA PHE A 650 -39.69 -12.60 1.91
C PHE A 650 -40.96 -12.75 1.05
N ALA A 651 -42.09 -12.31 1.60
CA ALA A 651 -43.37 -12.33 0.90
C ALA A 651 -43.42 -11.22 -0.17
N SER A 652 -44.39 -11.30 -1.08
CA SER A 652 -44.61 -10.36 -2.18
C SER A 652 -44.63 -8.89 -1.71
N MET A 653 -43.78 -8.05 -2.30
CA MET A 653 -43.82 -6.60 -2.11
C MET A 653 -45.16 -5.99 -2.59
N PRO A 654 -45.70 -4.96 -1.92
CA PRO A 654 -46.87 -4.23 -2.40
C PRO A 654 -46.55 -3.27 -3.56
N ALA A 655 -47.60 -2.78 -4.22
CA ALA A 655 -47.53 -2.03 -5.48
C ALA A 655 -47.00 -0.58 -5.40
N TYR A 656 -46.30 -0.20 -4.32
CA TYR A 656 -45.60 1.10 -4.20
C TYR A 656 -44.11 1.02 -4.61
N ALA A 657 -43.61 -0.18 -4.94
CA ALA A 657 -42.18 -0.42 -5.12
C ALA A 657 -41.55 0.31 -6.33
N ASP A 658 -42.31 0.54 -7.42
CA ASP A 658 -41.73 1.00 -8.71
C ASP A 658 -41.26 2.47 -8.69
N VAL A 659 -41.81 3.32 -7.82
CA VAL A 659 -41.44 4.75 -7.73
C VAL A 659 -40.24 4.98 -6.81
N PHE A 660 -40.14 4.15 -5.77
CA PHE A 660 -39.03 4.11 -4.81
C PHE A 660 -38.02 2.99 -5.15
N ALA A 661 -37.98 2.55 -6.40
CA ALA A 661 -36.95 1.67 -6.95
C ALA A 661 -35.67 2.46 -7.22
N SER A 662 -34.79 2.58 -6.22
CA SER A 662 -33.57 3.39 -6.31
C SER A 662 -32.37 2.63 -6.87
N GLU A 663 -31.69 3.23 -7.86
CA GLU A 663 -30.36 2.80 -8.33
C GLU A 663 -29.22 3.30 -7.42
N ASP A 664 -29.53 3.95 -6.28
CA ASP A 664 -28.55 4.44 -5.30
C ASP A 664 -27.84 3.29 -4.54
N GLU A 665 -26.52 3.20 -4.73
CA GLU A 665 -25.61 2.23 -4.10
C GLU A 665 -25.73 2.23 -2.56
N ALA A 666 -26.01 3.36 -1.91
CA ALA A 666 -26.17 3.44 -0.45
C ALA A 666 -27.47 2.77 0.03
N VAL A 667 -28.56 2.94 -0.72
CA VAL A 667 -29.87 2.32 -0.42
C VAL A 667 -29.81 0.81 -0.61
N GLN A 668 -29.18 0.36 -1.70
CA GLN A 668 -29.01 -1.07 -2.01
C GLN A 668 -28.16 -1.77 -0.95
N ASN A 669 -27.02 -1.19 -0.58
CA ASN A 669 -26.17 -1.70 0.50
C ASN A 669 -26.90 -1.78 1.87
N ALA A 670 -27.81 -0.85 2.17
CA ALA A 670 -28.61 -0.91 3.39
C ALA A 670 -29.66 -2.03 3.34
N GLN A 671 -30.34 -2.23 2.20
CA GLN A 671 -31.29 -3.32 2.01
C GLN A 671 -30.60 -4.70 2.06
N GLU A 672 -29.42 -4.85 1.46
CA GLU A 672 -28.62 -6.08 1.55
C GLU A 672 -28.11 -6.36 2.97
N ALA A 673 -27.82 -5.32 3.76
CA ALA A 673 -27.51 -5.46 5.19
C ALA A 673 -28.74 -5.86 6.05
N GLY A 674 -29.94 -5.93 5.45
CA GLY A 674 -31.17 -6.35 6.11
C GLY A 674 -32.01 -5.22 6.71
N TYR A 675 -31.71 -3.96 6.40
CA TYR A 675 -32.50 -2.81 6.84
C TYR A 675 -33.82 -2.67 6.07
N ASN A 676 -34.82 -2.07 6.71
CA ASN A 676 -36.13 -1.82 6.11
C ASN A 676 -36.09 -0.64 5.12
N MET A 677 -37.21 -0.40 4.43
CA MET A 677 -37.29 0.63 3.37
C MET A 677 -36.96 2.04 3.89
N PHE A 678 -37.53 2.45 5.01
CA PHE A 678 -37.27 3.76 5.63
C PHE A 678 -35.81 3.89 6.10
N GLU A 679 -35.30 2.87 6.81
CA GLU A 679 -33.90 2.82 7.26
C GLU A 679 -32.91 2.90 6.09
N SER A 680 -33.25 2.28 4.96
CA SER A 680 -32.45 2.33 3.73
C SER A 680 -32.52 3.70 3.06
N TYR A 681 -33.70 4.32 2.99
CA TYR A 681 -33.85 5.69 2.48
C TYR A 681 -33.15 6.75 3.34
N LEU A 682 -32.96 6.50 4.64
CA LEU A 682 -32.18 7.37 5.52
C LEU A 682 -30.70 7.49 5.08
N THR A 683 -30.18 6.51 4.33
CA THR A 683 -28.80 6.52 3.78
C THR A 683 -28.67 7.19 2.41
N GLN A 684 -29.77 7.27 1.63
CA GLN A 684 -29.80 7.83 0.28
C GLN A 684 -29.25 9.26 0.23
N GLY A 685 -28.70 9.68 -0.90
CA GLY A 685 -28.49 11.11 -1.14
C GLY A 685 -27.41 11.71 -0.24
N SER A 686 -26.33 10.96 -0.07
CA SER A 686 -25.20 11.25 0.80
C SER A 686 -23.89 10.84 0.11
N ASP A 687 -22.76 10.79 0.83
CA ASP A 687 -21.44 10.49 0.28
C ASP A 687 -20.91 9.11 0.72
N ASP A 688 -19.73 8.69 0.22
CA ASP A 688 -19.15 7.36 0.52
C ASP A 688 -18.87 7.11 2.02
N ARG A 689 -18.99 8.14 2.86
CA ARG A 689 -18.75 8.07 4.30
C ARG A 689 -19.97 7.56 5.07
N SER A 690 -21.17 7.59 4.48
CA SER A 690 -22.43 7.10 5.06
C SER A 690 -22.80 5.68 4.64
N MET A 691 -22.24 5.16 3.55
CA MET A 691 -22.60 3.85 3.01
C MET A 691 -22.42 2.71 4.02
N ILE A 692 -23.43 1.85 4.11
CA ILE A 692 -23.45 0.69 4.99
C ILE A 692 -22.57 -0.42 4.40
N ASN A 693 -21.66 -0.98 5.19
CA ASN A 693 -20.93 -2.17 4.79
C ASN A 693 -21.80 -3.41 5.12
N VAL A 694 -22.30 -4.07 4.07
CA VAL A 694 -23.20 -5.25 4.12
C VAL A 694 -22.76 -6.33 5.12
N LYS A 695 -21.45 -6.55 5.30
CA LYS A 695 -20.93 -7.57 6.22
C LYS A 695 -20.99 -7.18 7.70
N THR A 696 -21.01 -5.88 8.00
CA THR A 696 -20.98 -5.36 9.39
C THR A 696 -22.32 -4.78 9.84
N GLY A 697 -23.23 -4.48 8.90
CA GLY A 697 -24.44 -3.69 9.16
C GLY A 697 -24.17 -2.21 9.45
N THR A 698 -22.91 -1.76 9.46
CA THR A 698 -22.55 -0.39 9.83
C THR A 698 -21.76 0.32 8.75
N ASN A 699 -21.79 1.65 8.74
CA ASN A 699 -20.88 2.45 7.93
C ASN A 699 -19.48 2.55 8.55
N LYS A 700 -18.55 3.27 7.89
CA LYS A 700 -17.14 3.37 8.31
C LYS A 700 -16.88 4.08 9.65
N TYR A 701 -17.93 4.56 10.31
CA TYR A 701 -17.88 5.12 11.67
C TYR A 701 -18.52 4.21 12.72
N HIS A 702 -18.86 2.97 12.36
CA HIS A 702 -19.55 1.97 13.18
C HIS A 702 -20.99 2.37 13.57
N CYS A 703 -21.62 3.26 12.79
CA CYS A 703 -23.01 3.67 12.97
C CYS A 703 -23.96 2.90 12.04
N ALA A 704 -25.18 2.66 12.53
CA ALA A 704 -26.32 2.12 11.79
C ALA A 704 -27.35 3.24 11.48
N PRO A 705 -28.32 3.02 10.58
CA PRO A 705 -29.46 3.92 10.38
C PRO A 705 -30.51 3.83 11.53
N GLN A 706 -30.24 3.04 12.57
CA GLN A 706 -31.08 2.83 13.74
C GLN A 706 -30.52 3.55 14.99
N PRO A 707 -31.36 3.87 16.00
CA PRO A 707 -30.90 4.35 17.30
C PRO A 707 -30.00 3.33 18.01
N ILE A 708 -29.15 3.81 18.92
CA ILE A 708 -28.36 2.94 19.80
C ILE A 708 -29.24 2.21 20.82
N GLY A 709 -28.74 1.09 21.36
CA GLY A 709 -29.45 0.32 22.38
C GLY A 709 -29.47 1.04 23.73
N SER A 710 -30.45 0.71 24.57
CA SER A 710 -30.68 1.35 25.88
C SER A 710 -29.59 1.09 26.95
N THR A 711 -28.51 0.40 26.59
CA THR A 711 -27.32 0.14 27.40
C THR A 711 -26.04 0.70 26.78
N ASP A 712 -26.15 1.30 25.59
CA ASP A 712 -25.03 1.94 24.91
C ASP A 712 -24.98 3.43 25.26
N ILE A 713 -23.81 4.06 25.14
CA ILE A 713 -23.59 5.45 25.52
C ILE A 713 -23.15 6.25 24.29
N PHE A 714 -23.84 7.35 23.99
CA PHE A 714 -23.46 8.28 22.92
C PHE A 714 -22.88 9.58 23.48
N ARG A 715 -21.62 9.89 23.12
CA ARG A 715 -20.89 11.14 23.39
C ARG A 715 -20.02 11.55 22.20
N GLY A 716 -20.49 11.27 20.99
CA GLY A 716 -19.81 11.63 19.74
C GLY A 716 -19.98 13.11 19.37
N SER A 717 -18.94 13.70 18.76
CA SER A 717 -19.12 14.84 17.86
C SER A 717 -18.29 14.65 16.59
N CYS A 718 -18.96 14.12 15.57
CA CYS A 718 -18.45 13.88 14.22
C CYS A 718 -19.61 14.01 13.22
N THR A 719 -19.34 13.97 11.92
CA THR A 719 -20.38 14.23 10.88
C THR A 719 -21.40 13.09 10.71
N CYS A 720 -21.17 11.94 11.36
CA CYS A 720 -21.97 10.72 11.25
C CYS A 720 -22.32 10.15 12.62
N ASN A 721 -23.58 10.27 13.03
CA ASN A 721 -24.11 9.67 14.25
C ASN A 721 -25.27 8.72 13.87
N THR A 722 -25.54 7.74 14.73
CA THR A 722 -26.86 7.10 14.77
C THR A 722 -27.95 8.13 15.07
N PRO A 723 -29.17 8.01 14.52
CA PRO A 723 -30.29 8.85 14.95
C PRO A 723 -30.53 8.75 16.46
N THR A 724 -31.00 9.84 17.06
CA THR A 724 -31.68 9.80 18.36
C THR A 724 -32.99 8.99 18.22
N GLN A 725 -33.49 8.37 19.30
CA GLN A 725 -34.77 7.63 19.20
C GLN A 725 -35.90 8.57 18.74
N SER A 726 -35.97 9.76 19.33
CA SER A 726 -37.01 10.72 18.97
C SER A 726 -36.87 11.30 17.56
N GLY A 727 -35.64 11.48 17.06
CA GLY A 727 -35.39 11.87 15.67
C GLY A 727 -35.73 10.76 14.68
N TYR A 728 -35.44 9.50 15.02
CA TYR A 728 -35.86 8.32 14.24
C TYR A 728 -37.38 8.26 14.13
N ASP A 729 -38.10 8.40 15.26
CA ASP A 729 -39.56 8.38 15.30
C ASP A 729 -40.17 9.52 14.47
N ALA A 730 -39.60 10.72 14.51
CA ALA A 730 -40.03 11.88 13.73
C ALA A 730 -39.82 11.68 12.21
N ALA A 731 -38.65 11.19 11.81
CA ALA A 731 -38.35 10.91 10.41
C ALA A 731 -39.16 9.73 9.85
N MET A 732 -39.38 8.68 10.63
CA MET A 732 -40.24 7.54 10.27
C MET A 732 -41.68 8.01 10.06
N LYS A 733 -42.18 8.85 10.97
CA LYS A 733 -43.51 9.47 10.83
C LYS A 733 -43.62 10.32 9.55
N LEU A 734 -42.60 11.11 9.21
CA LEU A 734 -42.57 11.89 7.97
C LEU A 734 -42.59 10.97 6.73
N PHE A 735 -41.83 9.88 6.76
CA PHE A 735 -41.83 8.87 5.69
C PHE A 735 -43.23 8.27 5.52
N ASP A 736 -43.84 7.78 6.60
CA ASP A 736 -45.17 7.18 6.57
C ASP A 736 -46.25 8.17 6.10
N GLU A 737 -46.32 9.37 6.68
CA GLU A 737 -47.40 10.33 6.41
C GLU A 737 -47.28 11.06 5.05
N LYS A 738 -46.07 11.25 4.52
CA LYS A 738 -45.86 12.09 3.31
C LYS A 738 -45.16 11.41 2.12
N LEU A 739 -44.50 10.27 2.29
CA LEU A 739 -43.67 9.67 1.23
C LEU A 739 -44.11 8.24 0.87
N SER A 740 -44.49 7.42 1.86
CA SER A 740 -44.80 5.99 1.70
C SER A 740 -45.96 5.66 0.75
N SER A 741 -46.81 6.65 0.46
CA SER A 741 -48.04 6.51 -0.31
C SER A 741 -48.00 7.17 -1.69
N LEU A 742 -46.88 7.79 -2.08
CA LEU A 742 -46.72 8.48 -3.37
C LEU A 742 -46.54 7.48 -4.52
N THR A 743 -47.08 7.81 -5.70
CA THR A 743 -47.23 6.90 -6.85
C THR A 743 -46.66 7.41 -8.16
N SER A 744 -46.00 8.57 -8.15
CA SER A 744 -45.30 9.17 -9.29
C SER A 744 -44.13 10.05 -8.84
N GLN A 745 -43.18 10.32 -9.74
CA GLN A 745 -42.09 11.27 -9.44
C GLN A 745 -42.58 12.72 -9.30
N GLU A 746 -43.64 13.12 -10.02
CA GLU A 746 -44.25 14.45 -9.89
C GLU A 746 -44.78 14.69 -8.46
N GLU A 747 -45.45 13.68 -7.87
CA GLU A 747 -45.88 13.70 -6.46
C GLU A 747 -44.70 13.77 -5.48
N VAL A 748 -43.58 13.09 -5.77
CA VAL A 748 -42.35 13.13 -4.95
C VAL A 748 -41.67 14.50 -5.03
N GLU A 749 -41.59 15.10 -6.22
CA GLU A 749 -41.01 16.44 -6.42
C GLU A 749 -41.82 17.53 -5.69
N GLU A 750 -43.15 17.47 -5.72
CA GLU A 750 -44.03 18.39 -4.98
C GLU A 750 -43.90 18.18 -3.47
N ALA A 751 -43.98 16.93 -2.99
CA ALA A 751 -43.85 16.60 -1.58
C ALA A 751 -42.49 17.04 -1.00
N LEU A 752 -41.38 16.81 -1.71
CA LEU A 752 -40.05 17.24 -1.25
C LEU A 752 -39.89 18.77 -1.24
N ARG A 753 -40.48 19.48 -2.21
CA ARG A 753 -40.46 20.96 -2.22
C ARG A 753 -41.19 21.50 -0.98
N ASP A 754 -42.35 20.96 -0.65
CA ASP A 754 -43.11 21.34 0.55
C ASP A 754 -42.42 20.96 1.86
N ILE A 755 -41.80 19.78 1.92
CA ILE A 755 -41.03 19.34 3.10
C ILE A 755 -39.82 20.26 3.32
N PHE A 756 -39.00 20.51 2.31
CA PHE A 756 -37.83 21.39 2.46
C PHE A 756 -38.23 22.85 2.74
N ASN A 757 -39.35 23.34 2.22
CA ASN A 757 -39.91 24.64 2.61
C ASN A 757 -40.21 24.68 4.12
N ASN A 758 -40.98 23.72 4.64
CA ASN A 758 -41.30 23.66 6.06
C ASN A 758 -40.07 23.45 6.95
N GLN A 759 -39.09 22.66 6.50
CA GLN A 759 -37.85 22.45 7.25
C GLN A 759 -36.99 23.72 7.30
N ARG A 760 -36.92 24.51 6.21
CA ARG A 760 -36.28 25.84 6.23
C ARG A 760 -36.93 26.79 7.23
N GLU A 761 -38.27 26.85 7.28
CA GLU A 761 -39.01 27.65 8.27
C GLU A 761 -38.73 27.21 9.71
N ARG A 762 -38.69 25.89 9.97
CA ARG A 762 -38.44 25.34 11.31
C ARG A 762 -36.99 25.51 11.77
N ILE A 763 -36.01 25.38 10.87
CA ILE A 763 -34.60 25.74 11.15
C ILE A 763 -34.50 27.22 11.52
N ALA A 764 -35.15 28.10 10.74
CA ALA A 764 -35.15 29.53 11.01
C ALA A 764 -35.81 29.89 12.34
N ALA A 765 -36.92 29.25 12.69
CA ALA A 765 -37.60 29.44 13.97
C ALA A 765 -36.78 28.90 15.17
N ALA A 766 -36.20 27.70 15.06
CA ALA A 766 -35.42 27.08 16.13
C ALA A 766 -34.09 27.82 16.42
N LEU A 767 -33.50 28.44 15.39
CA LEU A 767 -32.30 29.29 15.51
C LEU A 767 -32.61 30.79 15.59
N GLN A 768 -33.90 31.17 15.66
CA GLN A 768 -34.39 32.56 15.77
C GLN A 768 -33.81 33.53 14.72
N LEU A 769 -33.58 33.05 13.49
CA LEU A 769 -32.85 33.77 12.45
C LEU A 769 -33.48 35.15 12.14
N PRO A 770 -32.67 36.22 11.98
CA PRO A 770 -33.16 37.56 11.63
C PRO A 770 -33.98 37.62 10.33
N GLU A 771 -34.95 38.54 10.28
CA GLU A 771 -35.88 38.68 9.15
C GLU A 771 -35.16 38.96 7.82
N GLY A 772 -35.30 38.03 6.87
CA GLY A 772 -34.71 38.11 5.53
C GLY A 772 -33.38 37.37 5.37
N VAL A 773 -32.87 36.72 6.43
CA VAL A 773 -31.86 35.66 6.28
C VAL A 773 -32.50 34.46 5.58
N GLU A 774 -31.83 33.92 4.57
CA GLU A 774 -32.30 32.73 3.85
C GLU A 774 -31.50 31.47 4.25
N VAL A 775 -32.15 30.31 4.14
CA VAL A 775 -31.58 29.00 4.49
C VAL A 775 -31.54 28.12 3.23
N VAL A 776 -30.35 27.69 2.83
CA VAL A 776 -30.16 26.60 1.85
C VAL A 776 -29.92 25.30 2.60
N LEU A 777 -30.45 24.19 2.11
CA LEU A 777 -30.15 22.85 2.63
C LEU A 777 -29.04 22.21 1.77
N CYS A 778 -28.16 21.42 2.37
CA CYS A 778 -27.00 20.82 1.71
C CYS A 778 -26.84 19.35 2.11
N PRO A 779 -26.36 18.44 1.25
CA PRO A 779 -26.11 17.04 1.63
C PRO A 779 -25.20 16.92 2.86
N SER A 780 -24.11 17.68 2.93
CA SER A 780 -23.31 17.82 4.14
C SER A 780 -22.70 19.22 4.30
N GLY A 781 -22.12 19.48 5.48
CA GLY A 781 -21.29 20.67 5.68
C GLY A 781 -20.00 20.69 4.86
N SER A 782 -19.56 19.58 4.25
CA SER A 782 -18.46 19.61 3.26
C SER A 782 -18.95 19.96 1.85
N ASP A 783 -20.20 19.62 1.49
CA ASP A 783 -20.79 20.00 0.20
C ASP A 783 -21.24 21.46 0.18
N ALA A 784 -21.54 22.02 1.35
CA ALA A 784 -21.83 23.44 1.52
C ALA A 784 -20.64 24.34 1.12
N GLU A 785 -19.39 23.84 1.15
CA GLU A 785 -18.17 24.60 0.82
C GLU A 785 -18.06 24.99 -0.67
N TYR A 786 -18.75 24.26 -1.57
CA TYR A 786 -18.81 24.64 -2.99
C TYR A 786 -19.62 25.94 -3.22
N LEU A 787 -20.57 26.25 -2.33
CA LEU A 787 -21.47 27.40 -2.48
C LEU A 787 -20.79 28.77 -2.27
N PRO A 788 -19.95 29.01 -1.23
CA PRO A 788 -19.18 30.25 -1.11
C PRO A 788 -18.40 30.63 -2.38
N ILE A 789 -17.80 29.67 -3.08
CA ILE A 789 -17.06 29.91 -4.33
C ILE A 789 -18.03 30.34 -5.45
N ALA A 790 -19.18 29.68 -5.58
CA ALA A 790 -20.19 30.04 -6.58
C ALA A 790 -20.84 31.40 -6.30
N ILE A 791 -21.14 31.69 -5.04
CA ILE A 791 -21.68 32.99 -4.58
C ILE A 791 -20.65 34.11 -4.81
N ALA A 792 -19.38 33.88 -4.49
CA ALA A 792 -18.28 34.80 -4.78
C ALA A 792 -18.08 35.09 -6.27
N ARG A 793 -18.50 34.21 -7.19
CA ARG A 793 -18.56 34.50 -8.63
C ARG A 793 -19.81 35.30 -9.01
N ALA A 794 -20.96 34.97 -8.42
CA ALA A 794 -22.25 35.62 -8.71
C ALA A 794 -22.33 37.09 -8.26
N LEU A 795 -21.61 37.44 -7.19
CA LEU A 795 -21.59 38.80 -6.61
C LEU A 795 -20.54 39.73 -7.25
N GLN A 796 -19.79 39.25 -8.25
CA GLN A 796 -18.79 40.03 -8.98
C GLN A 796 -19.35 40.69 -10.25
N PRO A 797 -18.86 41.88 -10.65
CA PRO A 797 -19.42 42.62 -11.80
C PRO A 797 -19.23 41.98 -13.18
N ASP A 798 -18.23 41.11 -13.33
CA ASP A 798 -18.02 40.26 -14.51
C ASP A 798 -17.99 38.80 -14.04
N THR A 799 -19.00 38.02 -14.41
CA THR A 799 -19.16 36.61 -14.00
C THR A 799 -18.39 35.62 -14.88
N GLN A 800 -17.60 36.10 -15.85
CA GLN A 800 -16.74 35.30 -16.73
C GLN A 800 -15.25 35.66 -16.58
N ASN A 801 -14.91 36.94 -16.41
CA ASN A 801 -13.54 37.44 -16.19
C ASN A 801 -13.38 38.17 -14.85
N GLY A 802 -14.14 37.76 -13.83
CA GLY A 802 -14.05 38.30 -12.47
C GLY A 802 -12.63 38.20 -11.87
N ARG A 803 -12.39 38.97 -10.80
CA ARG A 803 -11.13 38.90 -10.03
C ARG A 803 -10.91 37.46 -9.57
N LYS A 804 -9.64 37.03 -9.63
CA LYS A 804 -9.20 35.72 -9.12
C LYS A 804 -9.70 35.53 -7.69
N ILE A 805 -10.42 34.45 -7.44
CA ILE A 805 -10.89 34.10 -6.10
C ILE A 805 -9.74 33.48 -5.33
N VAL A 806 -9.53 33.95 -4.11
CA VAL A 806 -8.52 33.44 -3.18
C VAL A 806 -9.27 33.00 -1.92
N ASN A 807 -9.41 31.68 -1.73
CA ASN A 807 -10.19 31.08 -0.66
C ASN A 807 -9.27 30.71 0.50
N ILE A 808 -9.31 31.51 1.57
CA ILE A 808 -8.39 31.43 2.70
C ILE A 808 -9.07 30.66 3.83
N VAL A 809 -8.73 29.38 3.99
CA VAL A 809 -9.36 28.46 4.95
C VAL A 809 -8.51 28.36 6.21
N THR A 810 -9.10 28.68 7.35
CA THR A 810 -8.42 28.64 8.65
C THR A 810 -8.49 27.26 9.32
N GLN A 811 -7.74 27.11 10.41
CA GLN A 811 -7.79 25.95 11.32
C GLN A 811 -7.66 24.57 10.63
N LEU A 812 -6.75 24.43 9.65
CA LEU A 812 -6.46 23.14 9.02
C LEU A 812 -6.11 22.06 10.06
N LYS A 813 -6.55 20.82 9.81
CA LYS A 813 -6.71 19.65 10.70
C LYS A 813 -7.89 19.71 11.67
N GLU A 814 -8.33 20.88 12.13
CA GLU A 814 -9.51 21.00 13.03
C GLU A 814 -10.83 20.94 12.26
N ILE A 815 -10.86 21.40 11.01
CA ILE A 815 -12.00 21.37 10.06
C ILE A 815 -12.39 19.97 9.56
N GLY A 816 -13.53 19.86 8.85
CA GLY A 816 -13.99 18.63 8.20
C GLY A 816 -12.96 18.03 7.23
N ALA A 817 -12.85 16.70 7.16
CA ALA A 817 -11.83 16.05 6.35
C ALA A 817 -11.95 16.31 4.83
N GLY A 818 -13.17 16.61 4.35
CA GLY A 818 -13.43 17.04 2.97
C GLY A 818 -13.45 18.55 2.76
N THR A 819 -13.39 19.37 3.82
CA THR A 819 -13.62 20.83 3.72
C THR A 819 -12.57 21.54 2.88
N ASN A 820 -11.27 21.32 3.14
CA ASN A 820 -10.18 21.92 2.33
C ASN A 820 -10.29 21.51 0.85
N ILE A 821 -10.55 20.22 0.60
CA ILE A 821 -10.67 19.67 -0.76
C ILE A 821 -11.85 20.36 -1.50
N ALA A 822 -13.03 20.43 -0.87
CA ALA A 822 -14.18 21.13 -1.42
C ALA A 822 -13.93 22.64 -1.64
N ALA A 823 -13.20 23.28 -0.73
CA ALA A 823 -12.80 24.70 -0.81
C ALA A 823 -11.84 25.01 -1.97
N ASN A 824 -11.17 24.01 -2.54
CA ASN A 824 -10.37 24.10 -3.78
C ASN A 824 -11.18 23.79 -5.07
N GLY A 825 -12.49 23.51 -4.94
CA GLY A 825 -13.33 23.03 -6.03
C GLY A 825 -13.07 21.56 -6.43
N ASP A 826 -12.47 20.78 -5.52
CA ASP A 826 -12.14 19.36 -5.74
C ASP A 826 -13.21 18.44 -5.13
N TYR A 827 -13.40 17.27 -5.73
CA TYR A 827 -14.25 16.21 -5.18
C TYR A 827 -13.56 15.53 -3.98
N PHE A 828 -14.15 15.66 -2.79
CA PHE A 828 -13.65 15.02 -1.56
C PHE A 828 -14.14 13.57 -1.35
N SER A 829 -15.05 13.09 -2.19
CA SER A 829 -15.66 11.75 -2.12
C SER A 829 -15.76 11.14 -3.51
N THR A 830 -15.85 9.82 -3.56
CA THR A 830 -16.13 9.04 -4.78
C THR A 830 -17.59 9.15 -5.26
N HIS A 831 -18.46 9.82 -4.50
CA HIS A 831 -19.89 9.92 -4.76
C HIS A 831 -20.35 11.40 -4.73
N ALA A 832 -21.29 11.75 -5.61
CA ALA A 832 -22.03 13.01 -5.56
C ALA A 832 -23.48 12.74 -5.16
N ALA A 833 -23.99 13.50 -4.19
CA ALA A 833 -25.19 13.14 -3.43
C ALA A 833 -26.42 12.83 -4.30
N LEU A 834 -26.69 13.59 -5.36
CA LEU A 834 -27.90 13.40 -6.17
C LEU A 834 -27.79 12.29 -7.24
N TYR A 835 -26.58 11.78 -7.51
CA TYR A 835 -26.35 10.88 -8.65
C TYR A 835 -25.36 9.73 -8.37
N GLY A 836 -25.10 9.44 -7.10
CA GLY A 836 -24.26 8.33 -6.67
C GLY A 836 -22.80 8.44 -7.13
N ARG A 837 -22.22 7.30 -7.48
CA ARG A 837 -20.81 7.13 -7.82
C ARG A 837 -20.37 7.99 -9.01
N LEU A 838 -19.26 8.72 -8.83
CA LEU A 838 -18.66 9.58 -9.83
C LEU A 838 -17.87 8.79 -10.89
N PRO A 839 -17.67 9.35 -12.11
CA PRO A 839 -16.80 8.75 -13.11
C PRO A 839 -15.35 8.63 -12.63
N ASP A 840 -14.70 7.56 -13.06
CA ASP A 840 -13.40 7.13 -12.56
C ASP A 840 -12.27 8.14 -12.83
N GLY A 841 -11.73 8.73 -11.76
CA GLY A 841 -10.67 9.75 -11.84
C GLY A 841 -11.17 11.20 -11.89
N THR A 842 -12.48 11.42 -11.77
CA THR A 842 -13.04 12.78 -11.55
C THR A 842 -12.49 13.34 -10.24
N THR A 843 -11.77 14.46 -10.32
CA THR A 843 -11.09 15.09 -9.16
C THR A 843 -11.49 16.55 -8.96
N LYS A 844 -11.93 17.25 -10.01
CA LYS A 844 -12.45 18.62 -9.96
C LYS A 844 -13.92 18.70 -10.39
N LEU A 845 -14.67 19.61 -9.78
CA LEU A 845 -16.01 20.00 -10.25
C LEU A 845 -15.88 20.79 -11.56
N LYS A 846 -16.72 20.49 -12.56
CA LYS A 846 -16.69 21.22 -13.84
C LYS A 846 -17.04 22.70 -13.67
N GLY A 847 -16.26 23.56 -14.29
CA GLY A 847 -16.34 25.01 -14.17
C GLY A 847 -15.57 25.58 -12.97
N PHE A 848 -15.10 24.75 -12.02
CA PHE A 848 -14.24 25.19 -10.90
C PHE A 848 -12.73 25.13 -11.26
N ASP A 849 -12.40 24.70 -12.47
CA ASP A 849 -11.11 24.19 -12.91
C ASP A 849 -10.19 25.20 -13.62
N GLY A 850 -10.60 26.46 -13.76
CA GLY A 850 -9.79 27.53 -14.37
C GLY A 850 -8.85 28.28 -13.42
N ASN A 851 -7.87 29.01 -13.99
CA ASN A 851 -6.82 29.79 -13.30
C ASN A 851 -7.30 30.89 -12.31
N ASN A 852 -8.61 31.07 -12.14
CA ASN A 852 -9.24 32.12 -11.33
C ASN A 852 -9.65 31.65 -9.92
N LEU A 853 -9.09 30.55 -9.43
CA LEU A 853 -9.22 30.08 -8.04
C LEU A 853 -7.84 29.73 -7.44
N GLU A 854 -7.62 30.07 -6.17
CA GLU A 854 -6.48 29.68 -5.33
C GLU A 854 -7.01 29.35 -3.93
N GLU A 855 -6.65 28.19 -3.38
CA GLU A 855 -6.90 27.83 -1.98
C GLU A 855 -5.67 28.15 -1.14
N ILE A 856 -5.86 28.68 0.07
CA ILE A 856 -4.78 28.95 1.02
C ILE A 856 -5.19 28.48 2.42
N SER A 857 -4.91 27.21 2.73
CA SER A 857 -5.13 26.64 4.06
C SER A 857 -4.10 27.08 5.10
N ILE A 858 -4.57 27.53 6.25
CA ILE A 858 -3.77 27.97 7.40
C ILE A 858 -3.90 26.94 8.53
N PRO A 859 -2.80 26.39 9.08
CA PRO A 859 -2.84 25.40 10.16
C PRO A 859 -3.36 25.99 11.47
N ALA A 860 -4.18 25.21 12.18
CA ALA A 860 -4.64 25.54 13.54
C ALA A 860 -3.50 25.63 14.57
N ARG A 861 -2.47 24.81 14.38
CA ARG A 861 -1.42 24.54 15.37
C ARG A 861 -0.05 24.36 14.70
N GLY A 862 1.01 24.78 15.39
CA GLY A 862 2.39 24.42 15.05
C GLY A 862 2.71 22.96 15.42
N ARG A 863 3.85 22.44 14.96
CA ARG A 863 4.29 21.03 15.16
C ARG A 863 4.25 20.55 16.62
N CYS A 864 4.52 21.45 17.57
CA CYS A 864 4.48 21.17 19.01
C CYS A 864 3.08 21.33 19.66
N GLY A 865 2.01 21.51 18.87
CA GLY A 865 0.62 21.65 19.34
C GLY A 865 0.20 23.06 19.76
N THR A 866 1.11 24.04 19.71
CA THR A 866 0.83 25.45 20.02
C THR A 866 -0.17 26.03 19.02
N VAL A 867 -1.29 26.57 19.53
CA VAL A 867 -2.31 27.28 18.74
C VAL A 867 -1.70 28.45 17.97
N LEU A 868 -2.17 28.66 16.74
CA LEU A 868 -1.82 29.80 15.89
C LEU A 868 -3.02 30.73 15.73
N ASP A 869 -2.77 32.04 15.65
CA ASP A 869 -3.81 33.04 15.34
C ASP A 869 -4.06 33.05 13.82
N ALA A 870 -4.72 32.01 13.33
CA ALA A 870 -4.97 31.80 11.90
C ALA A 870 -5.79 32.94 11.28
N SER A 871 -6.61 33.62 12.09
CA SER A 871 -7.44 34.77 11.71
C SER A 871 -6.58 36.00 11.40
N ALA A 872 -5.55 36.27 12.20
CA ALA A 872 -4.56 37.31 11.91
C ALA A 872 -3.74 37.00 10.66
N ILE A 873 -3.33 35.73 10.48
CA ILE A 873 -2.59 35.26 9.30
C ILE A 873 -3.44 35.39 8.03
N ALA A 874 -4.72 35.01 8.08
CA ALA A 874 -5.64 35.11 6.94
C ALA A 874 -5.80 36.55 6.46
N LYS A 875 -5.92 37.49 7.41
CA LYS A 875 -5.96 38.92 7.10
C LYS A 875 -4.67 39.40 6.44
N GLU A 876 -3.50 39.02 6.96
CA GLU A 876 -2.20 39.42 6.38
C GLU A 876 -1.99 38.86 4.96
N ILE A 877 -2.58 37.70 4.65
CA ILE A 877 -2.54 37.10 3.30
C ILE A 877 -3.45 37.87 2.34
N ALA A 878 -4.67 38.20 2.75
CA ALA A 878 -5.60 38.99 1.93
C ALA A 878 -5.07 40.41 1.64
N GLU A 879 -4.48 41.08 2.65
CA GLU A 879 -3.88 42.41 2.49
C GLU A 879 -2.69 42.44 1.52
N LYS A 880 -2.06 41.28 1.23
CA LYS A 880 -0.98 41.13 0.23
C LYS A 880 -1.47 40.87 -1.20
N GLN A 881 -2.75 40.57 -1.40
CA GLN A 881 -3.34 40.27 -2.72
C GLN A 881 -4.51 41.23 -3.06
N PRO A 882 -4.28 42.55 -3.13
CA PRO A 882 -5.37 43.55 -3.25
C PRO A 882 -6.19 43.47 -4.55
N ASP A 883 -5.63 42.91 -5.62
CA ASP A 883 -6.31 42.73 -6.91
C ASP A 883 -7.18 41.46 -6.97
N ALA A 884 -7.09 40.57 -5.98
CA ALA A 884 -7.90 39.36 -5.88
C ALA A 884 -9.30 39.65 -5.32
N TYR A 885 -10.20 38.67 -5.41
CA TYR A 885 -11.41 38.58 -4.59
C TYR A 885 -11.12 37.59 -3.45
N PRO A 886 -10.97 38.04 -2.19
CA PRO A 886 -10.71 37.12 -1.10
C PRO A 886 -12.02 36.59 -0.50
N ILE A 887 -12.08 35.27 -0.31
CA ILE A 887 -13.03 34.61 0.60
C ILE A 887 -12.26 34.33 1.88
N HIS A 888 -12.73 34.88 3.01
CA HIS A 888 -12.17 34.63 4.33
C HIS A 888 -13.03 33.58 5.01
N HIS A 889 -12.51 32.36 5.19
CA HIS A 889 -13.21 31.24 5.81
C HIS A 889 -12.65 31.01 7.22
N GLY A 890 -13.40 31.50 8.21
CA GLY A 890 -13.08 31.46 9.64
C GLY A 890 -13.84 30.35 10.36
N VAL A 891 -13.19 29.63 11.26
CA VAL A 891 -13.78 28.41 11.86
C VAL A 891 -14.27 28.71 13.28
N PHE A 892 -15.58 28.63 13.49
CA PHE A 892 -16.20 28.76 14.81
C PHE A 892 -16.43 27.38 15.44
N GLY A 893 -15.35 26.86 16.02
CA GLY A 893 -15.33 25.58 16.69
C GLY A 893 -14.98 24.44 15.74
N GLY A 894 -13.71 24.04 15.76
CA GLY A 894 -13.22 22.85 15.07
C GLY A 894 -13.49 21.55 15.85
N LYS A 895 -12.82 20.45 15.48
CA LYS A 895 -12.94 19.15 16.17
C LYS A 895 -12.71 19.22 17.67
N THR A 896 -11.73 20.01 18.13
CA THR A 896 -11.41 20.23 19.55
C THR A 896 -12.23 21.33 20.22
N GLY A 897 -13.08 22.02 19.48
CA GLY A 897 -13.72 23.28 19.87
C GLY A 897 -12.88 24.53 19.55
N LEU A 898 -11.59 24.40 19.20
CA LEU A 898 -10.74 25.54 18.85
C LEU A 898 -11.39 26.41 17.75
N ARG A 899 -11.33 27.72 17.94
CA ARG A 899 -11.97 28.74 17.10
C ARG A 899 -11.00 29.88 16.80
N ASP A 900 -11.23 30.55 15.69
CA ASP A 900 -10.52 31.78 15.34
C ASP A 900 -10.77 32.93 16.33
N SER A 901 -9.78 33.82 16.46
CA SER A 901 -9.81 34.96 17.37
C SER A 901 -10.81 36.04 16.94
N VAL A 902 -11.05 36.13 15.64
CA VAL A 902 -11.99 37.06 14.99
C VAL A 902 -12.70 36.32 13.84
N MET A 903 -14.03 36.36 13.80
CA MET A 903 -14.81 35.82 12.68
C MET A 903 -14.86 36.82 11.51
N PRO A 904 -14.84 36.37 10.24
CA PRO A 904 -14.79 37.25 9.07
C PRO A 904 -16.17 37.75 8.61
N GLY A 905 -16.31 39.07 8.44
CA GLY A 905 -17.45 39.71 7.77
C GLY A 905 -17.23 39.92 6.26
N SER A 906 -18.31 40.08 5.50
CA SER A 906 -18.24 40.39 4.05
C SER A 906 -18.16 41.89 3.80
N VAL A 907 -17.31 42.32 2.85
CA VAL A 907 -17.18 43.76 2.51
C VAL A 907 -18.09 44.09 1.32
N ASP A 908 -18.87 45.17 1.48
CA ASP A 908 -19.99 45.53 0.59
C ASP A 908 -20.90 44.33 0.27
N ALA A 909 -21.46 43.67 1.30
CA ALA A 909 -22.38 42.54 1.15
C ALA A 909 -21.91 41.51 0.10
N GLY A 910 -20.63 41.13 0.15
CA GLY A 910 -20.04 40.14 -0.75
C GLY A 910 -19.63 40.63 -2.14
N SER A 911 -19.64 41.93 -2.46
CA SER A 911 -19.11 42.43 -3.75
C SER A 911 -17.62 42.75 -3.72
N ALA A 912 -17.06 43.11 -2.56
CA ALA A 912 -15.62 43.38 -2.43
C ALA A 912 -14.84 42.15 -1.93
N SER A 913 -15.36 41.46 -0.91
CA SER A 913 -14.87 40.19 -0.36
C SER A 913 -16.01 39.43 0.34
N LEU A 914 -15.85 38.11 0.52
CA LEU A 914 -16.82 37.26 1.20
C LEU A 914 -16.29 36.82 2.57
N GLY A 915 -17.07 37.07 3.62
CA GLY A 915 -16.87 36.48 4.95
C GLY A 915 -17.67 35.18 5.08
N VAL A 916 -16.99 34.11 5.50
CA VAL A 916 -17.57 32.78 5.67
C VAL A 916 -17.22 32.26 7.06
N VAL A 917 -18.23 31.79 7.80
CA VAL A 917 -18.05 31.19 9.13
C VAL A 917 -18.41 29.71 9.06
N ASP A 918 -17.43 28.81 9.22
CA ASP A 918 -17.70 27.40 9.49
C ASP A 918 -18.16 27.25 10.95
N ALA A 919 -19.48 27.22 11.12
CA ALA A 919 -20.13 26.93 12.39
C ALA A 919 -20.62 25.46 12.44
N CYS A 920 -20.06 24.55 11.64
CA CYS A 920 -20.53 23.17 11.49
C CYS A 920 -20.34 22.28 12.72
N GLN A 921 -19.86 22.77 13.87
CA GLN A 921 -20.05 22.06 15.14
C GLN A 921 -21.41 22.32 15.78
N GLY A 922 -22.11 23.41 15.40
CA GLY A 922 -23.41 23.80 15.95
C GLY A 922 -23.40 24.29 17.40
N ARG A 923 -22.24 24.74 17.92
CA ARG A 923 -21.99 25.01 19.36
C ARG A 923 -21.88 26.50 19.69
N PHE A 924 -22.68 27.33 19.03
CA PHE A 924 -22.74 28.78 19.21
C PHE A 924 -23.93 29.22 20.08
N SER A 925 -23.87 30.45 20.62
CA SER A 925 -25.05 31.14 21.13
C SER A 925 -25.81 31.84 19.99
N LEU A 926 -27.07 32.21 20.22
CA LEU A 926 -27.85 32.97 19.24
C LEU A 926 -27.25 34.38 19.01
N GLU A 927 -26.69 34.99 20.04
CA GLU A 927 -25.99 36.29 19.96
C GLU A 927 -24.75 36.20 19.06
N GLU A 928 -23.97 35.12 19.16
CA GLU A 928 -22.82 34.87 18.27
C GLU A 928 -23.28 34.69 16.82
N LEU A 929 -24.30 33.86 16.57
CA LEU A 929 -24.86 33.64 15.23
C LEU A 929 -25.38 34.94 14.61
N HIS A 930 -26.14 35.73 15.36
CA HIS A 930 -26.71 36.99 14.88
C HIS A 930 -25.60 38.01 14.57
N SER A 931 -24.56 38.08 15.42
CA SER A 931 -23.39 38.95 15.21
C SER A 931 -22.68 38.68 13.88
N TRP A 932 -22.61 37.44 13.42
CA TRP A 932 -22.02 37.11 12.11
C TRP A 932 -22.96 37.48 10.95
N LEU A 933 -24.24 37.19 11.09
CA LEU A 933 -25.26 37.54 10.07
C LEU A 933 -25.40 39.07 9.89
N GLU A 934 -25.20 39.85 10.96
CA GLU A 934 -25.11 41.33 10.91
C GLU A 934 -23.85 41.84 10.21
N GLN A 935 -22.77 41.06 10.18
CA GLN A 935 -21.51 41.35 9.47
C GLN A 935 -21.53 40.90 8.00
N ASP A 936 -22.72 40.58 7.45
CA ASP A 936 -22.90 39.94 6.15
C ASP A 936 -22.09 38.63 6.01
N SER A 937 -21.75 37.92 7.08
CA SER A 937 -21.06 36.62 7.00
C SER A 937 -22.01 35.51 6.57
N ILE A 938 -21.62 34.73 5.55
CA ILE A 938 -22.30 33.46 5.25
C ILE A 938 -21.91 32.43 6.32
N VAL A 939 -22.89 31.71 6.87
CA VAL A 939 -22.64 30.73 7.94
C VAL A 939 -22.93 29.32 7.45
N LEU A 940 -21.94 28.42 7.54
CA LEU A 940 -22.11 26.99 7.28
C LEU A 940 -22.55 26.28 8.55
N PHE A 941 -23.53 25.38 8.43
CA PHE A 941 -24.17 24.69 9.55
C PHE A 941 -24.43 23.21 9.21
N THR A 942 -24.64 22.38 10.23
CA THR A 942 -25.06 20.98 10.04
C THR A 942 -25.75 20.44 11.29
N GLY A 943 -26.87 19.73 11.12
CA GLY A 943 -27.58 19.06 12.21
C GLY A 943 -26.77 17.89 12.79
N SER A 944 -25.97 17.21 11.95
CA SER A 944 -25.32 15.94 12.30
C SER A 944 -24.13 16.03 13.27
N LYS A 945 -23.87 17.17 13.93
CA LYS A 945 -22.87 17.27 15.01
C LYS A 945 -23.51 17.51 16.37
N PHE A 946 -23.71 18.76 16.80
CA PHE A 946 -24.30 19.04 18.12
C PHE A 946 -25.74 18.53 18.26
N TYR A 947 -26.58 18.68 17.23
CA TYR A 947 -27.99 18.31 17.29
C TYR A 947 -28.26 16.82 17.09
N GLN A 948 -27.22 15.98 16.96
CA GLN A 948 -27.30 14.52 16.87
C GLN A 948 -28.23 13.99 15.76
N ALA A 949 -28.43 14.80 14.71
CA ALA A 949 -29.11 14.35 13.51
C ALA A 949 -28.33 13.19 12.83
N PRO A 950 -28.98 12.40 11.97
CA PRO A 950 -28.33 11.31 11.24
C PRO A 950 -27.25 11.84 10.28
N PRO A 951 -26.41 10.96 9.71
CA PRO A 951 -25.18 11.36 9.02
C PRO A 951 -25.44 12.26 7.82
N PHE A 952 -24.70 13.37 7.71
CA PHE A 952 -24.75 14.27 6.55
C PHE A 952 -26.13 14.95 6.35
N CYS A 953 -26.30 16.09 7.04
CA CYS A 953 -27.38 17.05 6.82
C CYS A 953 -26.85 18.48 7.08
N GLY A 954 -26.39 19.13 6.01
CA GLY A 954 -25.82 20.49 6.04
C GLY A 954 -26.86 21.57 5.74
N ALA A 955 -26.52 22.82 6.09
CA ALA A 955 -27.24 24.02 5.66
C ALA A 955 -26.27 25.21 5.49
N LEU A 956 -26.70 26.19 4.71
CA LEU A 956 -26.02 27.48 4.54
C LEU A 956 -26.99 28.60 4.91
N PHE A 957 -26.59 29.50 5.80
CA PHE A 957 -27.36 30.69 6.13
C PHE A 957 -26.80 31.90 5.38
N ILE A 958 -27.67 32.58 4.63
CA ILE A 958 -27.30 33.67 3.74
C ILE A 958 -27.89 34.98 4.28
N PRO A 959 -27.05 35.95 4.71
CA PRO A 959 -27.50 37.25 5.20
C PRO A 959 -28.37 38.00 4.21
N LYS A 960 -29.33 38.77 4.73
CA LYS A 960 -30.33 39.52 3.96
C LYS A 960 -29.75 40.30 2.78
N ARG A 961 -28.65 41.04 2.99
CA ARG A 961 -28.05 41.89 1.96
C ARG A 961 -27.33 41.08 0.87
N ILE A 962 -26.80 39.90 1.21
CA ILE A 962 -26.26 38.96 0.22
C ILE A 962 -27.40 38.31 -0.56
N ALA A 963 -28.47 37.86 0.12
CA ALA A 963 -29.66 37.29 -0.52
C ALA A 963 -30.30 38.30 -1.49
N GLU A 964 -30.44 39.57 -1.08
CA GLU A 964 -30.94 40.67 -1.93
C GLU A 964 -30.03 40.94 -3.14
N LYS A 965 -28.70 40.87 -3.01
CA LYS A 965 -27.79 40.96 -4.16
C LYS A 965 -27.91 39.73 -5.09
N LEU A 966 -27.94 38.52 -4.54
CA LEU A 966 -28.04 37.27 -5.31
C LEU A 966 -29.31 37.20 -6.18
N ARG A 967 -30.48 37.62 -5.65
CA ARG A 967 -31.73 37.72 -6.45
C ARG A 967 -31.60 38.61 -7.69
N ASN A 968 -30.72 39.62 -7.63
CA ASN A 968 -30.46 40.55 -8.72
C ASN A 968 -29.24 40.16 -9.59
N SER A 969 -28.53 39.10 -9.23
CA SER A 969 -27.37 38.59 -9.95
C SER A 969 -27.76 37.52 -10.99
N PRO A 970 -27.10 37.49 -12.17
CA PRO A 970 -27.20 36.36 -13.08
C PRO A 970 -26.48 35.12 -12.48
N PRO A 971 -26.80 33.90 -12.96
CA PRO A 971 -26.04 32.71 -12.63
C PRO A 971 -24.56 32.87 -13.06
N PRO A 972 -23.57 32.56 -12.20
CA PRO A 972 -22.16 32.55 -12.56
C PRO A 972 -21.84 31.57 -13.69
N GLY A 973 -20.87 31.93 -14.53
CA GLY A 973 -20.36 31.04 -15.58
C GLY A 973 -19.21 30.14 -15.11
N PRO A 974 -18.92 29.05 -15.84
CA PRO A 974 -19.64 28.54 -17.01
C PRO A 974 -20.90 27.71 -16.62
N LEU A 975 -21.80 27.47 -17.59
CA LEU A 975 -23.03 26.68 -17.39
C LEU A 975 -22.76 25.25 -16.87
N GLU A 976 -21.55 24.71 -17.07
CA GLU A 976 -21.14 23.40 -16.56
C GLU A 976 -21.15 23.33 -15.02
N MET A 977 -21.10 24.48 -14.32
CA MET A 977 -21.28 24.54 -12.86
C MET A 977 -22.62 23.98 -12.37
N TYR A 978 -23.63 23.90 -13.24
CA TYR A 978 -24.97 23.39 -12.94
C TYR A 978 -25.19 21.95 -13.40
N GLY A 979 -24.17 21.31 -13.99
CA GLY A 979 -24.25 19.91 -14.42
C GLY A 979 -24.15 18.90 -13.26
N ARG A 980 -24.47 17.65 -13.56
CA ARG A 980 -24.24 16.47 -12.69
C ARG A 980 -22.81 16.40 -12.16
N ASP A 981 -21.84 16.83 -12.96
CA ASP A 981 -20.41 16.79 -12.66
C ASP A 981 -19.91 18.07 -11.96
N SER A 982 -20.82 18.79 -11.27
CA SER A 982 -20.55 20.03 -10.53
C SER A 982 -21.63 20.28 -9.47
N ILE A 983 -22.04 21.53 -9.17
CA ILE A 983 -23.02 21.88 -8.10
C ILE A 983 -24.35 21.14 -8.28
N GLY A 984 -24.81 20.98 -9.52
CA GLY A 984 -26.03 20.21 -9.82
C GLY A 984 -25.95 18.75 -9.38
N GLY A 985 -24.74 18.20 -9.18
CA GLY A 985 -24.51 16.88 -8.59
C GLY A 985 -24.88 16.75 -7.11
N PHE A 986 -25.11 17.87 -6.41
CA PHE A 986 -25.31 17.94 -4.96
C PHE A 986 -26.61 18.65 -4.55
N LEU A 987 -27.15 19.55 -5.40
CA LEU A 987 -28.32 20.39 -5.10
C LEU A 987 -29.28 20.43 -6.30
N SER A 988 -30.58 20.31 -6.05
CA SER A 988 -31.64 20.55 -7.03
C SER A 988 -32.26 21.94 -6.80
N ASP A 989 -33.36 22.25 -7.50
CA ASP A 989 -34.16 23.44 -7.23
C ASP A 989 -34.91 23.41 -5.87
N LYS A 990 -34.95 22.25 -5.19
CA LYS A 990 -35.76 22.03 -3.98
C LYS A 990 -35.00 22.36 -2.70
N GLU A 991 -33.69 22.11 -2.65
CA GLU A 991 -32.83 22.39 -1.49
C GLU A 991 -32.41 23.87 -1.39
N VAL A 992 -32.34 24.58 -2.52
CA VAL A 992 -32.01 26.01 -2.59
C VAL A 992 -33.18 26.92 -2.21
N SER A 993 -32.88 28.17 -1.85
CA SER A 993 -33.83 29.18 -1.40
C SER A 993 -34.09 30.26 -2.47
N PRO A 994 -35.11 31.14 -2.31
CA PRO A 994 -35.48 32.15 -3.31
C PRO A 994 -34.36 33.09 -3.78
N CYS A 995 -33.28 33.30 -3.03
CA CYS A 995 -32.12 34.05 -3.51
C CYS A 995 -31.39 33.41 -4.70
N PHE A 996 -31.68 32.15 -5.00
CA PHE A 996 -31.20 31.42 -6.17
C PHE A 996 -32.26 31.23 -7.27
N GLU A 997 -33.33 32.05 -7.29
CA GLU A 997 -34.38 32.00 -8.33
C GLU A 997 -33.83 31.99 -9.76
N SER A 998 -32.76 32.75 -10.04
CA SER A 998 -32.11 32.76 -11.35
C SER A 998 -31.32 31.49 -11.67
N TRP A 999 -30.92 30.70 -10.67
CA TRP A 999 -30.15 29.45 -10.80
C TRP A 999 -31.07 28.21 -10.88
N MET A 1000 -32.25 28.23 -10.22
CA MET A 1000 -33.19 27.11 -10.16
C MET A 1000 -33.50 26.45 -11.53
N PRO A 1001 -33.68 27.19 -12.65
CA PRO A 1001 -33.94 26.57 -13.95
C PRO A 1001 -32.75 25.76 -14.51
N LEU A 1002 -31.53 26.01 -14.04
CA LEU A 1002 -30.33 25.29 -14.44
C LEU A 1002 -30.14 24.00 -13.63
N LEU A 1003 -30.55 24.00 -12.35
CA LEU A 1003 -30.43 22.86 -11.43
C LEU A 1003 -31.43 21.72 -11.70
N ARG A 1004 -32.51 21.96 -12.46
CA ARG A 1004 -33.47 20.91 -12.89
C ARG A 1004 -32.97 20.04 -14.06
N GLY A 1005 -32.02 20.55 -14.84
CA GLY A 1005 -31.49 19.86 -16.01
C GLY A 1005 -32.55 19.51 -17.09
N PRO A 1006 -32.19 18.67 -18.09
CA PRO A 1006 -33.03 18.42 -19.27
C PRO A 1006 -33.77 17.06 -19.26
N LYS A 1007 -33.86 16.35 -18.13
CA LYS A 1007 -34.31 14.93 -18.09
C LYS A 1007 -35.26 14.50 -16.96
N GLY A 1008 -35.70 15.42 -16.10
CA GLY A 1008 -36.42 15.09 -14.86
C GLY A 1008 -35.46 15.07 -13.67
N ASP A 1009 -35.96 15.43 -12.49
CA ASP A 1009 -35.11 15.85 -11.37
C ASP A 1009 -34.52 14.66 -10.59
N ALA A 1010 -33.35 14.90 -9.99
CA ALA A 1010 -32.82 14.04 -8.93
C ALA A 1010 -33.33 14.52 -7.56
N ASN A 1011 -33.79 13.57 -6.74
CA ASN A 1011 -34.57 13.85 -5.52
C ASN A 1011 -33.87 13.29 -4.27
N ASN A 1012 -33.47 14.15 -3.32
CA ASN A 1012 -32.77 13.75 -2.10
C ASN A 1012 -33.73 13.42 -0.94
N VAL A 1013 -34.44 12.30 -1.03
CA VAL A 1013 -35.39 11.86 0.03
C VAL A 1013 -34.66 11.65 1.36
N GLY A 1014 -33.45 11.09 1.32
CA GLY A 1014 -32.62 10.90 2.51
C GLY A 1014 -32.34 12.20 3.27
N LEU A 1015 -31.94 13.28 2.59
CA LEU A 1015 -31.68 14.57 3.23
C LEU A 1015 -32.93 15.14 3.93
N ALA A 1016 -34.12 14.96 3.36
CA ALA A 1016 -35.37 15.37 3.99
C ALA A 1016 -35.66 14.59 5.29
N LEU A 1017 -35.47 13.27 5.28
CA LEU A 1017 -35.62 12.42 6.48
C LEU A 1017 -34.58 12.78 7.55
N ARG A 1018 -33.33 13.04 7.16
CA ARG A 1018 -32.25 13.38 8.09
C ARG A 1018 -32.41 14.77 8.70
N TRP A 1019 -32.93 15.74 7.95
CA TRP A 1019 -33.30 17.05 8.51
C TRP A 1019 -34.47 16.97 9.49
N GLU A 1020 -35.46 16.13 9.24
CA GLU A 1020 -36.58 15.93 10.18
C GLU A 1020 -36.11 15.37 11.52
N ALA A 1021 -35.25 14.34 11.48
CA ALA A 1021 -34.65 13.76 12.68
C ALA A 1021 -33.79 14.76 13.47
N GLY A 1022 -33.12 15.70 12.79
CA GLY A 1022 -32.37 16.78 13.43
C GLY A 1022 -33.23 17.88 14.05
N LEU A 1023 -34.34 18.22 13.39
CA LEU A 1023 -35.26 19.26 13.84
C LEU A 1023 -35.91 18.95 15.18
N GLU A 1024 -36.32 17.70 15.44
CA GLU A 1024 -36.84 17.28 16.74
C GLU A 1024 -35.85 17.57 17.91
N GLY A 1025 -34.54 17.45 17.66
CA GLY A 1025 -33.50 17.84 18.61
C GLY A 1025 -33.34 19.36 18.76
N MET A 1026 -33.36 20.09 17.64
CA MET A 1026 -33.28 21.56 17.61
C MET A 1026 -34.48 22.22 18.32
N GLU A 1027 -35.70 21.79 17.98
CA GLU A 1027 -36.95 22.32 18.50
C GLU A 1027 -37.19 21.94 19.97
N LYS A 1028 -36.58 20.87 20.49
CA LYS A 1028 -36.51 20.60 21.93
C LYS A 1028 -35.60 21.58 22.64
N LEU A 1029 -34.37 21.73 22.16
CA LEU A 1029 -33.36 22.56 22.83
C LEU A 1029 -33.75 24.05 22.80
N ALA A 1030 -34.32 24.54 21.68
CA ALA A 1030 -34.78 25.92 21.51
C ALA A 1030 -35.87 26.37 22.50
N LYS A 1031 -36.55 25.43 23.20
CA LYS A 1031 -37.51 25.74 24.27
C LYS A 1031 -36.84 26.13 25.60
N THR A 1032 -35.52 25.90 25.72
CA THR A 1032 -34.72 26.26 26.91
C THR A 1032 -33.93 27.55 26.64
N PRO A 1033 -33.88 28.52 27.57
CA PRO A 1033 -33.06 29.73 27.41
C PRO A 1033 -31.58 29.42 27.15
N SER A 1034 -30.95 30.14 26.22
CA SER A 1034 -29.54 29.92 25.83
C SER A 1034 -28.56 30.10 27.01
N SER A 1035 -28.89 30.97 27.97
CA SER A 1035 -28.16 31.11 29.25
C SER A 1035 -28.06 29.79 30.02
N ASP A 1036 -29.16 29.05 30.07
CA ASP A 1036 -29.33 27.87 30.92
C ASP A 1036 -28.70 26.66 30.24
N GLN A 1037 -28.82 26.59 28.90
CA GLN A 1037 -28.05 25.66 28.06
C GLN A 1037 -26.53 25.86 28.25
N MET A 1038 -26.02 27.10 28.14
CA MET A 1038 -24.60 27.39 28.31
C MET A 1038 -24.11 27.09 29.73
N LYS A 1039 -24.92 27.39 30.76
CA LYS A 1039 -24.59 27.01 32.14
C LYS A 1039 -24.48 25.49 32.28
N ALA A 1040 -25.47 24.74 31.82
CA ALA A 1040 -25.48 23.28 31.89
C ALA A 1040 -24.32 22.63 31.10
N VAL A 1041 -23.95 23.19 29.95
CA VAL A 1041 -22.77 22.78 29.17
C VAL A 1041 -21.47 22.97 29.98
N ASN A 1042 -21.32 24.09 30.67
CA ASN A 1042 -20.14 24.36 31.50
C ASN A 1042 -20.12 23.47 32.76
N ASP A 1043 -21.24 23.38 33.48
CA ASP A 1043 -21.39 22.50 34.66
C ASP A 1043 -21.05 21.03 34.30
N TRP A 1044 -21.48 20.57 33.12
CA TRP A 1044 -21.15 19.26 32.57
C TRP A 1044 -19.66 19.13 32.22
N ALA A 1045 -19.10 20.11 31.50
CA ALA A 1045 -17.71 20.07 31.06
C ALA A 1045 -16.72 20.05 32.24
N ASP A 1046 -16.99 20.84 33.29
CA ASP A 1046 -16.24 20.80 34.55
C ASP A 1046 -16.37 19.42 35.22
N SER A 1047 -17.58 18.86 35.27
CA SER A 1047 -17.84 17.54 35.88
C SER A 1047 -17.09 16.40 35.16
N VAL A 1048 -17.13 16.36 33.83
CA VAL A 1048 -16.41 15.34 33.04
C VAL A 1048 -14.89 15.56 33.10
N SER A 1049 -14.45 16.81 33.15
CA SER A 1049 -13.03 17.13 33.35
C SER A 1049 -12.52 16.66 34.72
N GLN A 1050 -13.35 16.72 35.77
CA GLN A 1050 -13.02 16.14 37.07
C GLN A 1050 -12.95 14.61 37.00
N MET A 1051 -13.93 13.94 36.37
CA MET A 1051 -13.88 12.47 36.18
C MET A 1051 -12.59 12.00 35.48
N VAL A 1052 -12.12 12.78 34.49
CA VAL A 1052 -10.85 12.52 33.79
C VAL A 1052 -9.64 12.77 34.69
N GLN A 1053 -9.66 13.78 35.55
CA GLN A 1053 -8.61 14.03 36.56
C GLN A 1053 -8.59 12.97 37.67
N ASP A 1054 -9.75 12.43 38.06
CA ASP A 1054 -9.87 11.32 39.01
C ASP A 1054 -9.30 10.01 38.42
N ASN A 1055 -9.18 9.94 37.08
CA ASN A 1055 -8.52 8.88 36.32
C ASN A 1055 -7.13 9.31 35.79
N SER A 1056 -6.49 10.30 36.41
CA SER A 1056 -5.25 10.91 35.91
C SER A 1056 -4.03 10.00 35.86
N ASP A 1057 -4.06 8.80 36.44
CA ASP A 1057 -3.02 7.78 36.22
C ASP A 1057 -2.99 7.29 34.77
N GLN A 1058 -4.13 7.30 34.06
CA GLN A 1058 -4.28 6.87 32.67
C GLN A 1058 -4.63 8.01 31.69
N LEU A 1059 -5.42 8.98 32.14
CA LEU A 1059 -6.04 10.01 31.28
C LEU A 1059 -5.53 11.41 31.61
N ASP A 1060 -5.83 12.38 30.74
CA ASP A 1060 -5.53 13.80 30.92
C ASP A 1060 -6.49 14.68 30.10
N ALA A 1061 -7.12 15.65 30.76
CA ALA A 1061 -8.04 16.60 30.14
C ALA A 1061 -7.24 17.74 29.49
N TRP A 1062 -6.86 17.56 28.23
CA TRP A 1062 -5.88 18.41 27.55
C TRP A 1062 -6.43 19.75 27.06
N CYS A 1063 -7.66 19.76 26.53
CA CYS A 1063 -8.39 21.00 26.29
C CYS A 1063 -9.90 20.79 26.43
N VAL A 1064 -10.58 21.82 26.93
CA VAL A 1064 -12.02 21.84 27.18
C VAL A 1064 -12.57 23.12 26.56
N GLU A 1065 -13.55 23.00 25.68
CA GLU A 1065 -14.21 24.15 25.05
C GLU A 1065 -15.67 23.80 24.83
N ARG A 1066 -16.55 24.48 25.59
CA ARG A 1066 -18.00 24.24 25.65
C ARG A 1066 -18.29 22.75 25.86
N SER A 1067 -19.13 22.15 25.03
CA SER A 1067 -19.58 20.76 25.12
C SER A 1067 -18.62 19.75 24.48
N ILE A 1068 -17.29 20.01 24.53
CA ILE A 1068 -16.23 19.09 24.08
C ILE A 1068 -15.10 19.05 25.11
N VAL A 1069 -14.86 17.85 25.67
CA VAL A 1069 -13.70 17.53 26.52
C VAL A 1069 -12.74 16.68 25.69
N SER A 1070 -11.56 17.22 25.38
CA SER A 1070 -10.50 16.53 24.63
C SER A 1070 -9.51 15.86 25.58
N ILE A 1071 -9.32 14.56 25.43
CA ILE A 1071 -8.63 13.68 26.38
C ILE A 1071 -7.41 13.05 25.72
N ARG A 1072 -6.25 13.14 26.37
CA ARG A 1072 -5.06 12.36 26.06
C ARG A 1072 -5.05 11.08 26.89
N LEU A 1073 -4.60 9.99 26.27
CA LEU A 1073 -4.47 8.68 26.90
C LEU A 1073 -3.00 8.34 27.01
N LYS A 1074 -2.55 7.89 28.19
CA LYS A 1074 -1.20 7.39 28.41
C LYS A 1074 -1.05 5.97 27.87
N LYS A 1075 0.18 5.60 27.51
CA LYS A 1075 0.55 4.21 27.26
C LYS A 1075 0.65 3.44 28.57
N ASP A 1076 0.25 2.18 28.56
CA ASP A 1076 0.30 1.29 29.73
C ASP A 1076 1.74 0.90 30.13
N ASP A 1077 2.70 0.98 29.21
CA ASP A 1077 4.13 0.88 29.49
C ASP A 1077 4.76 2.14 30.12
N GLY A 1078 3.99 3.24 30.23
CA GLY A 1078 4.43 4.53 30.77
C GLY A 1078 5.37 5.33 29.87
N SER A 1079 5.60 4.93 28.61
CA SER A 1079 6.57 5.59 27.71
C SER A 1079 6.10 6.93 27.14
N GLY A 1080 4.81 7.27 27.26
CA GLY A 1080 4.26 8.54 26.79
C GLY A 1080 2.74 8.51 26.61
N TRP A 1081 2.26 9.26 25.62
CA TRP A 1081 0.86 9.32 25.20
C TRP A 1081 0.62 8.46 23.96
N LEU A 1082 -0.61 7.98 23.76
CA LEU A 1082 -1.01 7.25 22.55
C LEU A 1082 -1.00 8.18 21.32
N ASN A 1083 -0.52 7.64 20.19
CA ASN A 1083 -0.45 8.33 18.92
C ASN A 1083 -1.73 8.18 18.07
N MET A 1084 -1.77 8.80 16.90
CA MET A 1084 -2.94 8.80 16.01
C MET A 1084 -3.35 7.39 15.51
N SER A 1085 -2.42 6.45 15.39
CA SER A 1085 -2.76 5.07 15.04
C SER A 1085 -3.36 4.35 16.24
N GLU A 1086 -2.74 4.47 17.41
CA GLU A 1086 -3.17 3.80 18.64
C GLU A 1086 -4.55 4.29 19.11
N LEU A 1087 -4.87 5.58 18.93
CA LEU A 1087 -6.20 6.09 19.22
C LEU A 1087 -7.28 5.64 18.21
N ARG A 1088 -6.94 5.17 17.02
CA ARG A 1088 -7.90 4.48 16.12
C ARG A 1088 -8.30 3.13 16.70
N ASP A 1089 -7.34 2.40 17.30
CA ASP A 1089 -7.60 1.15 18.00
C ASP A 1089 -8.51 1.40 19.22
N VAL A 1090 -8.21 2.41 20.04
CA VAL A 1090 -9.07 2.81 21.16
C VAL A 1090 -10.48 3.21 20.69
N TYR A 1091 -10.60 3.99 19.60
CA TYR A 1091 -11.90 4.36 19.02
C TYR A 1091 -12.73 3.12 18.63
N ARG A 1092 -12.09 2.12 18.00
CA ARG A 1092 -12.69 0.82 17.66
C ARG A 1092 -13.13 0.07 18.94
N TYR A 1093 -12.27 -0.03 19.95
CA TYR A 1093 -12.56 -0.71 21.22
C TYR A 1093 -13.67 -0.04 22.03
N MET A 1094 -13.79 1.30 21.99
CA MET A 1094 -14.89 2.03 22.64
C MET A 1094 -16.26 1.57 22.12
N SER A 1095 -16.40 1.37 20.81
CA SER A 1095 -17.64 0.90 20.16
C SER A 1095 -17.98 -0.60 20.33
N LYS A 1096 -17.08 -1.41 20.90
CA LYS A 1096 -17.27 -2.87 21.11
C LYS A 1096 -17.43 -3.25 22.59
N ASP A 1097 -18.03 -4.40 22.89
CA ASP A 1097 -17.72 -5.12 24.14
C ASP A 1097 -16.33 -5.75 23.96
N VAL A 1098 -15.37 -5.39 24.82
CA VAL A 1098 -14.02 -5.97 24.85
C VAL A 1098 -13.69 -6.61 26.20
N SER A 1099 -14.70 -6.82 27.06
CA SER A 1099 -14.56 -7.35 28.41
C SER A 1099 -14.09 -8.82 28.47
N SER A 1100 -14.22 -9.54 27.36
CA SER A 1100 -13.75 -10.93 27.20
C SER A 1100 -12.29 -11.04 26.74
N ALA A 1101 -11.68 -9.95 26.25
CA ALA A 1101 -10.32 -9.95 25.74
C ALA A 1101 -9.23 -9.92 26.85
N ILE A 1102 -9.59 -9.50 28.07
CA ILE A 1102 -8.65 -9.37 29.19
C ILE A 1102 -8.97 -10.42 30.27
N PRO A 1103 -8.05 -11.35 30.59
CA PRO A 1103 -8.35 -12.52 31.42
C PRO A 1103 -8.44 -12.24 32.93
N GLN A 1104 -8.01 -11.05 33.39
CA GLN A 1104 -8.08 -10.63 34.79
C GLN A 1104 -8.55 -9.18 34.88
N LEU A 1105 -9.84 -8.99 35.17
CA LEU A 1105 -10.49 -7.70 35.36
C LEU A 1105 -11.13 -7.64 36.75
N SER A 1106 -11.13 -6.47 37.38
CA SER A 1106 -12.06 -6.18 38.47
C SER A 1106 -13.52 -6.14 37.95
N ALA A 1107 -14.49 -6.20 38.86
CA ALA A 1107 -15.90 -6.11 38.48
C ALA A 1107 -16.22 -4.80 37.74
N GLU A 1108 -15.67 -3.68 38.21
CA GLU A 1108 -15.88 -2.35 37.63
C GLU A 1108 -15.22 -2.19 36.26
N GLU A 1109 -13.99 -2.71 36.07
CA GLU A 1109 -13.37 -2.72 34.73
C GLU A 1109 -14.15 -3.59 33.76
N LYS A 1110 -14.69 -4.73 34.21
CA LYS A 1110 -15.47 -5.63 33.36
C LYS A 1110 -16.78 -4.99 32.89
N GLU A 1111 -17.48 -4.27 33.77
CA GLU A 1111 -18.69 -3.51 33.45
C GLU A 1111 -18.39 -2.34 32.49
N ALA A 1112 -17.31 -1.60 32.73
CA ALA A 1112 -16.88 -0.52 31.84
C ALA A 1112 -16.49 -1.04 30.44
N LEU A 1113 -15.74 -2.14 30.35
CA LEU A 1113 -15.25 -2.68 29.08
C LEU A 1113 -16.33 -3.35 28.22
N SER A 1114 -17.45 -3.80 28.82
CA SER A 1114 -18.59 -4.36 28.05
C SER A 1114 -19.55 -3.31 27.53
N THR A 1115 -19.69 -2.18 28.22
CA THR A 1115 -20.58 -1.06 27.84
C THR A 1115 -20.11 -0.42 26.53
N ARG A 1116 -20.91 -0.43 25.45
CA ARG A 1116 -20.50 0.21 24.18
C ARG A 1116 -20.62 1.73 24.28
N CYS A 1117 -19.58 2.43 23.84
CA CYS A 1117 -19.46 3.89 23.97
C CYS A 1117 -19.05 4.50 22.63
N PHE A 1118 -19.89 5.37 22.07
CA PHE A 1118 -19.62 6.10 20.83
C PHE A 1118 -19.06 7.49 21.18
N VAL A 1119 -17.81 7.77 20.81
CA VAL A 1119 -17.07 8.98 21.17
C VAL A 1119 -16.63 9.79 19.94
N GLY A 1120 -16.11 11.00 20.13
CA GLY A 1120 -15.52 11.77 19.05
C GLY A 1120 -14.22 11.14 18.54
N GLN A 1121 -14.15 10.97 17.21
CA GLN A 1121 -13.00 10.42 16.48
C GLN A 1121 -11.65 11.05 16.88
N PRO A 1122 -10.53 10.30 16.80
CA PRO A 1122 -9.20 10.82 17.07
C PRO A 1122 -8.86 12.09 16.28
N VAL A 1123 -8.13 13.01 16.92
CA VAL A 1123 -7.60 14.22 16.29
C VAL A 1123 -6.09 14.26 16.46
N ASP A 1124 -5.41 14.46 15.34
CA ASP A 1124 -3.97 14.73 15.27
C ASP A 1124 -3.74 16.23 15.59
N VAL A 1125 -3.08 16.49 16.72
CA VAL A 1125 -2.87 17.84 17.27
C VAL A 1125 -1.39 18.21 17.49
N ALA A 1126 -0.48 17.25 17.56
CA ALA A 1126 0.96 17.46 17.73
C ALA A 1126 1.76 16.21 17.32
N ASP A 1127 3.01 16.40 16.89
CA ASP A 1127 3.92 15.31 16.48
C ASP A 1127 4.18 14.26 17.59
N SER A 1128 3.82 14.55 18.85
CA SER A 1128 4.05 13.70 20.03
C SER A 1128 2.81 13.01 20.59
N HIS A 1129 1.59 13.37 20.18
CA HIS A 1129 0.35 12.79 20.72
C HIS A 1129 -0.89 13.16 19.88
N ALA A 1130 -1.87 12.26 19.90
CA ALA A 1130 -3.23 12.54 19.45
C ALA A 1130 -4.18 12.65 20.66
N ILE A 1131 -5.45 12.97 20.41
CA ILE A 1131 -6.52 13.06 21.42
C ILE A 1131 -7.80 12.35 20.96
N LEU A 1132 -8.55 11.83 21.93
CA LEU A 1132 -9.96 11.45 21.77
C LEU A 1132 -10.85 12.52 22.40
N ARG A 1133 -12.17 12.48 22.15
CA ARG A 1133 -13.10 13.52 22.60
C ARG A 1133 -14.39 12.93 23.16
N ILE A 1134 -14.77 13.32 24.36
CA ILE A 1134 -16.15 13.17 24.87
C ILE A 1134 -16.87 14.47 24.57
N ALA A 1135 -18.05 14.39 23.96
CA ALA A 1135 -18.85 15.56 23.60
C ALA A 1135 -20.32 15.41 24.00
N LEU A 1136 -20.89 16.47 24.56
CA LEU A 1136 -22.32 16.56 24.85
C LEU A 1136 -23.06 17.04 23.59
N GLY A 1137 -24.09 16.29 23.18
CA GLY A 1137 -25.02 16.67 22.11
C GLY A 1137 -26.35 17.21 22.67
N ALA A 1138 -27.23 17.67 21.79
CA ALA A 1138 -28.48 18.33 22.15
C ALA A 1138 -29.48 17.43 22.89
N GLU A 1139 -29.55 16.13 22.60
CA GLU A 1139 -30.40 15.19 23.34
C GLU A 1139 -29.80 14.92 24.73
N SER A 1140 -28.50 14.63 24.81
CA SER A 1140 -27.80 14.45 26.08
C SER A 1140 -27.86 15.69 26.97
N LEU A 1141 -27.78 16.89 26.39
CA LEU A 1141 -27.97 18.18 27.10
C LEU A 1141 -29.41 18.37 27.55
N SER A 1142 -30.41 18.03 26.72
CA SER A 1142 -31.82 18.07 27.10
C SER A 1142 -32.14 17.12 28.26
N ILE A 1143 -31.51 15.94 28.27
CA ILE A 1143 -31.57 14.99 29.40
C ILE A 1143 -30.88 15.62 30.62
N TYR A 1144 -29.67 16.14 30.49
CA TYR A 1144 -28.92 16.78 31.59
C TYR A 1144 -29.71 17.90 32.26
N LEU A 1145 -30.34 18.79 31.47
CA LEU A 1145 -31.18 19.89 31.96
C LEU A 1145 -32.38 19.41 32.81
N SER A 1146 -32.85 18.17 32.60
CA SER A 1146 -33.93 17.56 33.38
C SER A 1146 -33.46 16.65 34.52
N ASN A 1147 -32.30 16.00 34.36
CA ASN A 1147 -31.74 14.99 35.27
C ASN A 1147 -30.21 14.87 35.08
N PRO A 1148 -29.40 15.78 35.66
CA PRO A 1148 -27.95 15.76 35.50
C PRO A 1148 -27.32 14.43 35.94
N THR A 1149 -27.89 13.81 36.98
CA THR A 1149 -27.44 12.55 37.58
C THR A 1149 -27.53 11.36 36.63
N ALA A 1150 -28.43 11.37 35.63
CA ALA A 1150 -28.48 10.31 34.63
C ALA A 1150 -27.31 10.46 33.64
N THR A 1151 -27.23 11.62 32.99
CA THR A 1151 -26.18 11.95 32.01
C THR A 1151 -24.79 11.76 32.59
N LEU A 1152 -24.53 12.25 33.82
CA LEU A 1152 -23.21 12.14 34.46
C LEU A 1152 -22.80 10.70 34.78
N ARG A 1153 -23.73 9.74 34.95
CA ARG A 1153 -23.38 8.32 35.13
C ARG A 1153 -22.94 7.65 33.83
N GLU A 1154 -23.55 8.04 32.71
CA GLU A 1154 -23.09 7.61 31.39
C GLU A 1154 -21.70 8.19 31.08
N ASP A 1155 -21.48 9.48 31.38
CA ASP A 1155 -20.16 10.10 31.22
C ASP A 1155 -19.10 9.45 32.11
N GLU A 1156 -19.43 9.15 33.38
CA GLU A 1156 -18.55 8.41 34.29
C GLU A 1156 -18.21 7.02 33.74
N SER A 1157 -19.19 6.29 33.20
CA SER A 1157 -18.96 4.98 32.57
C SER A 1157 -18.08 5.07 31.32
N ALA A 1158 -18.29 6.07 30.46
CA ALA A 1158 -17.45 6.31 29.28
C ALA A 1158 -16.00 6.69 29.65
N VAL A 1159 -15.80 7.50 30.71
CA VAL A 1159 -14.46 7.83 31.24
C VAL A 1159 -13.80 6.60 31.88
N ARG A 1160 -14.54 5.82 32.69
CA ARG A 1160 -14.07 4.54 33.25
C ARG A 1160 -13.64 3.57 32.14
N LYS A 1161 -14.38 3.50 31.02
CA LYS A 1161 -14.01 2.66 29.87
C LYS A 1161 -12.74 3.15 29.17
N LEU A 1162 -12.60 4.44 28.92
CA LEU A 1162 -11.36 5.01 28.36
C LEU A 1162 -10.15 4.73 29.26
N SER A 1163 -10.32 4.88 30.57
CA SER A 1163 -9.31 4.56 31.58
C SER A 1163 -8.91 3.09 31.56
N ALA A 1164 -9.90 2.17 31.54
CA ALA A 1164 -9.66 0.73 31.44
C ALA A 1164 -8.99 0.32 30.11
N ILE A 1165 -9.39 0.89 28.97
CA ILE A 1165 -8.74 0.63 27.68
C ILE A 1165 -7.30 1.14 27.68
N ALA A 1166 -7.03 2.34 28.19
CA ALA A 1166 -5.69 2.90 28.29
C ALA A 1166 -4.77 2.05 29.19
N LYS A 1167 -5.30 1.57 30.33
CA LYS A 1167 -4.60 0.71 31.31
C LYS A 1167 -4.22 -0.67 30.77
N HIS A 1168 -5.01 -1.21 29.84
CA HIS A 1168 -4.84 -2.56 29.29
C HIS A 1168 -4.54 -2.53 27.77
N PHE A 1169 -4.08 -1.41 27.25
CA PHE A 1169 -4.00 -1.15 25.80
C PHE A 1169 -3.15 -2.18 25.05
N SER A 1170 -1.96 -2.50 25.58
CA SER A 1170 -1.06 -3.50 25.00
C SER A 1170 -1.64 -4.92 25.05
N THR A 1171 -2.50 -5.22 26.04
CA THR A 1171 -3.22 -6.51 26.11
C THR A 1171 -4.32 -6.57 25.06
N LEU A 1172 -5.13 -5.51 24.92
CA LEU A 1172 -6.17 -5.41 23.90
C LEU A 1172 -5.58 -5.49 22.49
N LYS A 1173 -4.46 -4.80 22.24
CA LYS A 1173 -3.75 -4.80 20.96
C LYS A 1173 -3.07 -6.14 20.61
N GLN A 1174 -2.83 -7.00 21.61
CA GLN A 1174 -2.36 -8.37 21.40
C GLN A 1174 -3.52 -9.38 21.27
N SER A 1175 -4.76 -8.97 21.55
CA SER A 1175 -5.96 -9.79 21.36
C SER A 1175 -6.51 -9.68 19.93
N SER A 1176 -7.05 -10.77 19.40
CA SER A 1176 -7.50 -10.87 18.00
C SER A 1176 -8.92 -10.32 17.77
N PHE A 1177 -9.15 -9.03 18.07
CA PHE A 1177 -10.50 -8.52 18.43
C PHE A 1177 -11.11 -7.40 17.55
#